data_AF-A0A1A8ZHY5-F1
#
_entry.id   AF-A0A1A8ZHY5-F1
#
_cell.length_a   1.000
_cell.length_b   1.000
_cell.length_c   1.000
_cell.angle_alpha   90.00
_cell.angle_beta   90.00
_cell.angle_gamma   90.00
#
_symmetry.space_group_name_H-M   'P 1'
#
loop_
_entity.id
_entity.type
_entity.pdbx_description
1 polymer ?
#
loop_
_entity_poly.entity_id
_entity_poly.type
_entity_poly.pdbx_seq_one_letter_code
_entity_poly.pdbx_strand_id
1 'polypeptide(L)'
;MQVSFGVLGPVTAWDDTGAPRDVKGPRHRAVLARLIVARGRMVPVERLVDDLWTAPPPGAVSALRTFVAALRRALEPDRRPREPARLLVTEGPGYALRATPDTVDAWRFESALADATDAAPRAALDRIDEALGWWRGPAYADFSDEPWAVTERSRLEQLRLTAIERRAEALLALGRPADVVPDLDAHISGHPWREDAWRLLALALYRAGRQRDALAVLRRARDLLREQLGVDPGPRLRQLETDLLRQADEAPAEPGPLGPAQVWAAAAAAYERVVVPGSPARLESTVGLLRSLAVTGPSGLEAAARQRVAAISAAEQLGDPDLTARIIGGYDVPAVWTRADDPALAARVVAAAEQALAGLRPGASEATRARLLATIAVESRGTRSPRGPEAAREAERLARRLADPGLLAFALNGRFMQTFHRAGLAAERDEIGTELVALGERHGLVTSAILGHLIRLQARGALADFGTADAHAAAVDALADRHGHPLAGVFTAGYRAMRLAAGGAPVAEAESGYRAAAARLAGSGMPGVERGLLPLALLCLRVWHGVPAPADEDTDWGPYAPWARPLVLLARDDRRGAAAALRRTPEPPRDLLLEALWCLTAQAAVSLDDPAAMRRSHRALAPAAAELAGAGSGLLTVGPVRRHLDRLAAALRDR
;
A
#
# COMPACT_ATOMS: atom_id res chain seq x y z
N MET A 1 42.69 -22.12 19.48
CA MET A 1 41.91 -23.33 19.27
C MET A 1 40.46 -22.95 19.05
N GLN A 2 39.96 -23.15 17.83
CA GLN A 2 38.59 -22.81 17.45
C GLN A 2 37.77 -24.09 17.50
N VAL A 3 36.60 -24.06 18.16
CA VAL A 3 35.70 -25.21 18.26
C VAL A 3 34.62 -25.07 17.22
N SER A 4 34.39 -26.12 16.45
CA SER A 4 33.28 -26.22 15.50
C SER A 4 32.16 -27.08 16.06
N PHE A 5 30.92 -26.79 15.67
CA PHE A 5 29.69 -27.41 16.15
C PHE A 5 28.90 -27.97 14.98
N GLY A 6 28.34 -29.16 15.20
CA GLY A 6 27.57 -29.89 14.22
C GLY A 6 26.13 -30.07 14.65
N VAL A 7 25.17 -29.56 13.89
CA VAL A 7 23.73 -29.70 14.12
C VAL A 7 22.95 -30.12 12.86
N LEU A 8 23.60 -30.23 11.69
CA LEU A 8 23.04 -30.86 10.49
C LEU A 8 23.09 -32.40 10.60
N GLY A 9 22.50 -32.92 11.67
CA GLY A 9 22.61 -34.30 12.14
C GLY A 9 22.54 -34.35 13.67
N PRO A 10 23.09 -35.40 14.32
CA PRO A 10 23.29 -35.42 15.76
C PRO A 10 24.19 -34.27 16.25
N VAL A 11 23.92 -33.78 17.45
CA VAL A 11 24.62 -32.63 18.02
C VAL A 11 26.02 -33.02 18.45
N THR A 12 27.01 -32.40 17.82
CA THR A 12 28.43 -32.77 17.91
C THR A 12 29.29 -31.52 18.00
N ALA A 13 30.52 -31.67 18.49
CA ALA A 13 31.52 -30.61 18.49
C ALA A 13 32.89 -31.20 18.16
N TRP A 14 33.73 -30.42 17.48
CA TRP A 14 35.08 -30.82 17.07
C TRP A 14 36.06 -29.67 17.32
N ASP A 15 37.33 -29.98 17.47
CA ASP A 15 38.38 -28.94 17.46
C ASP A 15 38.85 -28.57 16.05
N ASP A 16 39.85 -27.69 16.00
CA ASP A 16 40.48 -27.21 14.78
C ASP A 16 41.22 -28.31 14.01
N THR A 17 41.55 -29.44 14.65
CA THR A 17 42.11 -30.62 13.98
C THR A 17 41.03 -31.60 13.47
N GLY A 18 39.76 -31.33 13.78
CA GLY A 18 38.63 -32.21 13.46
C GLY A 18 38.40 -33.33 14.49
N ALA A 19 39.13 -33.35 15.61
CA ALA A 19 38.94 -34.35 16.65
C ALA A 19 37.66 -34.08 17.45
N PRO A 20 36.83 -35.10 17.76
CA PRO A 20 35.57 -34.91 18.45
C PRO A 20 35.76 -34.46 19.90
N ARG A 21 34.94 -33.51 20.35
CA ARG A 21 34.84 -33.08 21.74
C ARG A 21 33.74 -33.86 22.46
N ASP A 22 34.03 -34.33 23.67
CA ASP A 22 33.08 -35.10 24.47
C ASP A 22 31.96 -34.20 25.04
N VAL A 23 30.90 -34.01 24.25
CA VAL A 23 29.66 -33.31 24.64
C VAL A 23 28.74 -34.21 25.50
N LYS A 24 29.32 -35.14 26.28
CA LYS A 24 28.67 -35.95 27.32
C LYS A 24 27.24 -36.43 26.99
N GLY A 25 26.39 -36.60 28.01
CA GLY A 25 25.06 -37.20 27.89
C GLY A 25 24.01 -36.31 27.21
N PRO A 26 22.82 -36.86 26.90
CA PRO A 26 21.77 -36.20 26.11
C PRO A 26 21.39 -34.79 26.60
N ARG A 27 21.35 -34.58 27.92
CA ARG A 27 21.01 -33.27 28.51
C ARG A 27 22.11 -32.21 28.33
N HIS A 28 23.38 -32.60 28.20
CA HIS A 28 24.46 -31.67 27.86
C HIS A 28 24.33 -31.23 26.40
N ARG A 29 24.08 -32.19 25.50
CA ARG A 29 23.79 -31.91 24.10
C ARG A 29 22.55 -31.02 23.93
N ALA A 30 21.50 -31.21 24.74
CA ALA A 30 20.29 -30.38 24.70
C ALA A 30 20.58 -28.91 25.04
N VAL A 31 21.36 -28.65 26.10
CA VAL A 31 21.78 -27.28 26.45
C VAL A 31 22.57 -26.66 25.31
N LEU A 32 23.56 -27.38 24.76
CA LEU A 32 24.37 -26.89 23.66
C LEU A 32 23.52 -26.60 22.42
N ALA A 33 22.67 -27.54 22.02
CA ALA A 33 21.75 -27.41 20.90
C ALA A 33 20.85 -26.18 21.05
N ARG A 34 20.24 -26.01 22.22
CA ARG A 34 19.34 -24.89 22.52
C ARG A 34 20.04 -23.53 22.43
N LEU A 35 21.31 -23.46 22.83
CA LEU A 35 22.13 -22.26 22.71
C LEU A 35 22.61 -21.99 21.27
N ILE A 36 22.87 -23.03 20.49
CA ILE A 36 23.13 -22.90 19.04
C ILE A 36 21.89 -22.34 18.34
N VAL A 37 20.69 -22.85 18.65
CA VAL A 37 19.42 -22.29 18.13
C VAL A 37 19.26 -20.80 18.49
N ALA A 38 19.74 -20.38 19.67
CA ALA A 38 19.67 -18.99 20.10
C ALA A 38 20.60 -18.04 19.33
N ARG A 39 21.58 -18.56 18.57
CA ARG A 39 22.53 -17.79 17.74
C ARG A 39 23.25 -16.66 18.49
N GLY A 40 23.90 -17.02 19.60
CA GLY A 40 24.62 -16.06 20.44
C GLY A 40 23.73 -15.17 21.30
N ARG A 41 22.40 -15.27 21.21
CA ARG A 41 21.52 -14.62 22.20
C ARG A 41 21.56 -15.38 23.52
N MET A 42 21.48 -14.64 24.61
CA MET A 42 21.37 -15.20 25.96
C MET A 42 20.03 -15.90 26.14
N VAL A 43 20.07 -17.12 26.66
CA VAL A 43 18.88 -17.89 27.05
C VAL A 43 18.79 -17.90 28.59
N PRO A 44 17.67 -17.40 29.18
CA PRO A 44 17.48 -17.39 30.62
C PRO A 44 17.55 -18.79 31.25
N VAL A 45 18.00 -18.87 32.50
CA VAL A 45 18.07 -20.13 33.24
C VAL A 45 16.70 -20.80 33.34
N GLU A 46 15.62 -20.06 33.63
CA GLU A 46 14.28 -20.65 33.72
C GLU A 46 13.88 -21.28 32.39
N ARG A 47 14.14 -20.59 31.27
CA ARG A 47 13.82 -21.10 29.94
C ARG A 47 14.62 -22.35 29.59
N LEU A 48 15.91 -22.41 29.94
CA LEU A 48 16.71 -23.61 29.74
C LEU A 48 16.19 -24.78 30.58
N VAL A 49 15.70 -24.53 31.80
CA VAL A 49 15.08 -25.57 32.63
C VAL A 49 13.79 -26.07 31.97
N ASP A 50 12.90 -25.18 31.54
CA ASP A 50 11.65 -25.56 30.90
C ASP A 50 11.87 -26.33 29.59
N ASP A 51 12.83 -25.89 28.78
CA ASP A 51 13.16 -26.56 27.51
C ASP A 51 13.86 -27.91 27.72
N LEU A 52 14.50 -28.13 28.87
CA LEU A 52 15.12 -29.41 29.19
C LEU A 52 14.08 -30.40 29.73
N TRP A 53 13.23 -30.00 30.68
CA TRP A 53 12.38 -30.92 31.44
C TRP A 53 10.89 -30.59 31.27
N THR A 54 10.08 -31.57 30.88
CA THR A 54 8.61 -31.48 30.91
C THR A 54 8.08 -31.25 32.34
N ALA A 55 8.74 -31.85 33.34
CA ALA A 55 8.50 -31.62 34.76
C ALA A 55 9.87 -31.49 35.47
N PRO A 56 10.30 -30.26 35.81
CA PRO A 56 11.61 -30.04 36.42
C PRO A 56 11.74 -30.70 37.80
N PRO A 57 12.81 -31.48 38.08
CA PRO A 57 13.03 -32.04 39.40
C PRO A 57 13.45 -30.97 40.43
N PRO A 58 13.31 -31.22 41.74
CA PRO A 58 13.92 -30.39 42.77
C PRO A 58 15.43 -30.26 42.51
N GLY A 59 15.91 -29.01 42.36
CA GLY A 59 17.32 -28.72 42.05
C GLY A 59 17.69 -28.69 40.56
N ALA A 60 16.73 -28.59 39.63
CA ALA A 60 16.98 -28.49 38.18
C ALA A 60 18.00 -27.40 37.79
N VAL A 61 17.98 -26.24 38.47
CA VAL A 61 18.96 -25.15 38.24
C VAL A 61 20.39 -25.59 38.59
N SER A 62 20.57 -26.36 39.67
CA SER A 62 21.88 -26.90 40.06
C SER A 62 22.36 -27.96 39.08
N ALA A 63 21.46 -28.79 38.55
CA ALA A 63 21.77 -29.74 37.49
C ALA A 63 22.19 -29.02 36.19
N LEU A 64 21.46 -27.97 35.78
CA LEU A 64 21.82 -27.14 34.63
C LEU A 64 23.22 -26.52 34.76
N ARG A 65 23.54 -25.97 35.94
CA ARG A 65 24.89 -25.44 36.24
C ARG A 65 25.98 -26.51 36.11
N THR A 66 25.67 -27.75 36.48
CA THR A 66 26.58 -28.89 36.34
C THR A 66 26.81 -29.25 34.87
N PHE A 67 25.74 -29.26 34.05
CA PHE A 67 25.85 -29.49 32.61
C PHE A 67 26.68 -28.40 31.94
N VAL A 68 26.44 -27.13 32.27
CA VAL A 68 27.22 -25.99 31.76
C VAL A 68 28.69 -26.09 32.16
N ALA A 69 28.99 -26.44 33.41
CA ALA A 69 30.37 -26.60 33.87
C ALA A 69 31.09 -27.75 33.14
N ALA A 70 30.41 -28.86 32.86
CA ALA A 70 30.96 -29.96 32.07
C ALA A 70 31.18 -29.58 30.61
N LEU A 71 30.22 -28.88 29.98
CA LEU A 71 30.36 -28.36 28.62
C LEU A 71 31.55 -27.41 28.50
N ARG A 72 31.74 -26.49 29.46
CA ARG A 72 32.90 -25.59 29.48
C ARG A 72 34.24 -26.33 29.50
N ARG A 73 34.33 -27.44 30.26
CA ARG A 73 35.55 -28.27 30.29
C ARG A 73 35.78 -29.02 28.99
N ALA A 74 34.71 -29.48 28.34
CA ALA A 74 34.80 -30.21 27.07
C ALA A 74 35.14 -29.30 25.88
N LEU A 75 34.58 -28.09 25.85
CA LEU A 75 34.76 -27.13 24.76
C LEU A 75 36.05 -26.30 24.93
N GLU A 76 36.48 -26.02 26.16
CA GLU A 76 37.67 -25.21 26.45
C GLU A 76 38.61 -25.97 27.41
N PRO A 77 39.27 -27.06 26.98
CA PRO A 77 40.08 -27.92 27.85
C PRO A 77 41.34 -27.23 28.39
N ASP A 78 41.93 -26.31 27.63
CA ASP A 78 43.15 -25.58 28.01
C ASP A 78 42.88 -24.35 28.90
N ARG A 79 41.61 -24.10 29.24
CA ARG A 79 41.21 -22.95 30.07
C ARG A 79 41.80 -23.09 31.47
N ARG A 80 42.55 -22.07 31.91
CA ARG A 80 43.18 -22.10 33.25
C ARG A 80 42.12 -22.12 34.37
N PRO A 81 42.42 -22.71 35.53
CA PRO A 81 41.55 -22.59 36.69
C PRO A 81 41.24 -21.12 37.00
N ARG A 82 39.94 -20.79 37.16
CA ARG A 82 39.38 -19.44 37.40
C ARG A 82 39.42 -18.46 36.22
N GLU A 83 39.89 -18.83 35.04
CA GLU A 83 39.73 -18.02 33.82
C GLU A 83 38.26 -18.06 33.33
N PRO A 84 37.65 -16.93 32.91
CA PRO A 84 36.28 -16.94 32.36
C PRO A 84 36.20 -17.78 31.09
N ALA A 85 35.09 -18.52 30.93
CA ALA A 85 34.79 -19.25 29.68
C ALA A 85 34.52 -18.25 28.56
N ARG A 86 35.04 -18.50 27.36
CA ARG A 86 34.89 -17.61 26.20
C ARG A 86 33.79 -18.06 25.25
N LEU A 87 33.59 -19.37 25.11
CA LEU A 87 32.59 -19.93 24.20
C LEU A 87 31.22 -20.00 24.88
N LEU A 88 31.12 -20.66 26.04
CA LEU A 88 29.87 -20.78 26.78
C LEU A 88 29.85 -19.79 27.95
N VAL A 89 29.41 -18.56 27.68
CA VAL A 89 29.45 -17.44 28.63
C VAL A 89 28.22 -17.42 29.53
N THR A 90 28.39 -16.93 30.75
CA THR A 90 27.27 -16.54 31.62
C THR A 90 26.98 -15.07 31.37
N GLU A 91 25.74 -14.74 31.05
CA GLU A 91 25.35 -13.40 30.67
C GLU A 91 24.01 -13.06 31.31
N GLY A 92 23.99 -12.02 32.15
CA GLY A 92 22.81 -11.68 32.94
C GLY A 92 22.25 -12.90 33.71
N PRO A 93 20.94 -13.19 33.61
CA PRO A 93 20.30 -14.31 34.29
C PRO A 93 20.46 -15.67 33.57
N GLY A 94 21.30 -15.77 32.54
CA GLY A 94 21.35 -16.96 31.68
C GLY A 94 22.71 -17.27 31.07
N TYR A 95 22.68 -18.02 29.96
CA TYR A 95 23.87 -18.46 29.24
C TYR A 95 23.76 -18.15 27.75
N ALA A 96 24.90 -17.91 27.10
CA ALA A 96 25.00 -17.71 25.66
C ALA A 96 26.18 -18.49 25.08
N LEU A 97 26.07 -18.94 23.82
CA LEU A 97 27.17 -19.54 23.07
C LEU A 97 27.76 -18.52 22.08
N ARG A 98 29.01 -18.13 22.29
CA ARG A 98 29.79 -17.20 21.45
C ARG A 98 30.55 -17.96 20.37
N ALA A 99 29.80 -18.61 19.48
CA ALA A 99 30.33 -19.23 18.27
C ALA A 99 30.39 -18.20 17.13
N THR A 100 31.35 -18.32 16.22
CA THR A 100 31.41 -17.51 14.99
C THR A 100 30.57 -18.15 13.89
N PRO A 101 30.09 -17.38 12.89
CA PRO A 101 29.32 -17.92 11.75
C PRO A 101 29.95 -19.16 11.11
N ASP A 102 31.28 -19.17 10.97
CA ASP A 102 32.04 -20.26 10.35
C ASP A 102 32.30 -21.48 11.24
N THR A 103 31.77 -21.49 12.46
CA THR A 103 31.99 -22.59 13.41
C THR A 103 30.77 -23.46 13.63
N VAL A 104 29.62 -23.14 13.03
CA VAL A 104 28.42 -23.98 13.13
C VAL A 104 28.04 -24.42 11.73
N ASP A 105 27.98 -25.73 11.48
CA ASP A 105 27.68 -26.31 10.16
C ASP A 105 26.39 -25.74 9.53
N ALA A 106 25.33 -25.57 10.33
CA ALA A 106 24.07 -24.97 9.89
C ALA A 106 24.20 -23.49 9.48
N TRP A 107 25.01 -22.70 10.17
CA TRP A 107 25.21 -21.29 9.84
C TRP A 107 26.11 -21.13 8.61
N ARG A 108 27.13 -21.99 8.48
CA ARG A 108 27.93 -22.10 7.26
C ARG A 108 27.07 -22.50 6.07
N PHE A 109 26.17 -23.47 6.24
CA PHE A 109 25.27 -23.94 5.19
C PHE A 109 24.40 -22.80 4.66
N GLU A 110 23.89 -21.96 5.55
CA GLU A 110 23.16 -20.74 5.17
C GLU A 110 24.02 -19.76 4.38
N SER A 111 25.24 -19.48 4.85
CA SER A 111 26.16 -18.57 4.15
C SER A 111 26.53 -19.10 2.77
N ALA A 112 26.87 -20.39 2.67
CA ALA A 112 27.24 -21.03 1.41
C ALA A 112 26.09 -20.98 0.40
N LEU A 113 24.84 -21.15 0.85
CA LEU A 113 23.67 -21.05 -0.03
C LEU A 113 23.41 -19.60 -0.46
N ALA A 114 23.64 -18.63 0.43
CA ALA A 114 23.56 -17.21 0.07
C ALA A 114 24.61 -16.85 -0.98
N ASP A 115 25.86 -17.23 -0.76
CA ASP A 115 27.00 -16.97 -1.65
C ASP A 115 26.90 -17.70 -2.99
N ALA A 116 26.15 -18.79 -3.07
CA ALA A 116 25.88 -19.51 -4.31
C ALA A 116 24.82 -18.81 -5.20
N THR A 117 24.04 -17.86 -4.65
CA THR A 117 22.92 -17.23 -5.37
C THR A 117 23.38 -16.42 -6.57
N ASP A 118 24.48 -15.67 -6.43
CA ASP A 118 25.03 -14.78 -7.47
C ASP A 118 26.29 -15.35 -8.13
N ALA A 119 26.64 -16.59 -7.83
CA ALA A 119 27.82 -17.25 -8.38
C ALA A 119 27.56 -17.79 -9.80
N ALA A 120 28.62 -17.84 -10.61
CA ALA A 120 28.55 -18.53 -11.90
C ALA A 120 28.11 -20.00 -11.71
N PRO A 121 27.36 -20.61 -12.66
CA PRO A 121 26.72 -21.92 -12.47
C PRO A 121 27.65 -23.02 -11.96
N ARG A 122 28.90 -23.07 -12.42
CA ARG A 122 29.90 -24.03 -11.93
C ARG A 122 30.28 -23.80 -10.47
N ALA A 123 30.57 -22.55 -10.10
CA ALA A 123 30.92 -22.18 -8.74
C ALA A 123 29.74 -22.34 -7.77
N ALA A 124 28.51 -22.05 -8.23
CA ALA A 124 27.30 -22.31 -7.47
C ALA A 124 27.12 -23.81 -7.21
N LEU A 125 27.28 -24.65 -8.24
CA LEU A 125 27.19 -26.10 -8.11
C LEU A 125 28.22 -26.65 -7.11
N ASP A 126 29.50 -26.30 -7.27
CA ASP A 126 30.58 -26.81 -6.42
C ASP A 126 30.35 -26.43 -4.93
N ARG A 127 29.89 -25.19 -4.66
CA ARG A 127 29.56 -24.72 -3.31
C ARG A 127 28.34 -25.42 -2.72
N ILE A 128 27.28 -25.62 -3.52
CA ILE A 128 26.05 -26.28 -3.06
C ILE A 128 26.32 -27.77 -2.79
N ASP A 129 27.11 -28.43 -3.64
CA ASP A 129 27.52 -29.83 -3.43
C ASP A 129 28.33 -29.99 -2.14
N GLU A 130 29.29 -29.09 -1.91
CA GLU A 130 30.05 -29.07 -0.65
C GLU A 130 29.13 -28.87 0.56
N ALA A 131 28.23 -27.88 0.49
CA ALA A 131 27.32 -27.54 1.58
C ALA A 131 26.32 -28.67 1.88
N LEU A 132 25.76 -29.32 0.86
CA LEU A 132 24.90 -30.49 1.02
C LEU A 132 25.66 -31.67 1.64
N GLY A 133 26.96 -31.80 1.36
CA GLY A 133 27.84 -32.80 1.97
C GLY A 133 28.03 -32.64 3.48
N TRP A 134 27.73 -31.47 4.07
CA TRP A 134 27.81 -31.26 5.52
C TRP A 134 26.67 -31.92 6.30
N TRP A 135 25.59 -32.32 5.61
CA TRP A 135 24.45 -32.99 6.22
C TRP A 135 24.77 -34.45 6.54
N ARG A 136 24.76 -34.79 7.84
CA ARG A 136 25.01 -36.14 8.36
C ARG A 136 23.72 -36.89 8.73
N GLY A 137 22.57 -36.24 8.56
CA GLY A 137 21.25 -36.75 8.89
C GLY A 137 20.24 -35.61 9.05
N PRO A 138 19.03 -35.89 9.57
CA PRO A 138 18.07 -34.84 9.91
C PRO A 138 18.67 -33.82 10.87
N ALA A 139 18.38 -32.53 10.65
CA ALA A 139 18.84 -31.48 11.55
C ALA A 139 18.39 -31.77 13.00
N TYR A 140 19.29 -31.55 13.96
CA TYR A 140 19.10 -31.84 15.39
C TYR A 140 18.51 -33.24 15.65
N ALA A 141 19.10 -34.28 15.04
CA ALA A 141 18.57 -35.65 15.09
C ALA A 141 18.35 -36.19 16.52
N ASP A 142 19.16 -35.76 17.49
CA ASP A 142 19.03 -36.13 18.91
C ASP A 142 17.75 -35.57 19.59
N PHE A 143 17.10 -34.57 18.99
CA PHE A 143 16.05 -33.76 19.61
C PHE A 143 14.82 -33.67 18.72
N SER A 144 14.42 -34.80 18.14
CA SER A 144 13.34 -34.80 17.15
C SER A 144 12.00 -34.37 17.72
N ASP A 145 11.75 -34.71 18.98
CA ASP A 145 10.44 -34.57 19.63
C ASP A 145 10.41 -33.37 20.59
N GLU A 146 11.51 -32.62 20.67
CA GLU A 146 11.65 -31.47 21.57
C GLU A 146 10.96 -30.23 20.97
N PRO A 147 9.96 -29.62 21.63
CA PRO A 147 9.18 -28.51 21.08
C PRO A 147 10.03 -27.31 20.64
N TRP A 148 11.12 -27.02 21.36
CA TRP A 148 12.02 -25.91 21.04
C TRP A 148 12.86 -26.16 19.78
N ALA A 149 13.04 -27.42 19.37
CA ALA A 149 13.83 -27.79 18.19
C ALA A 149 12.99 -27.85 16.91
N VAL A 150 11.69 -28.16 17.00
CA VAL A 150 10.78 -28.37 15.85
C VAL A 150 10.86 -27.24 14.82
N THR A 151 10.85 -25.98 15.27
CA THR A 151 10.88 -24.82 14.37
C THR A 151 12.19 -24.73 13.60
N GLU A 152 13.33 -24.87 14.29
CA GLU A 152 14.64 -24.76 13.66
C GLU A 152 14.92 -25.95 12.73
N ARG A 153 14.51 -27.16 13.14
CA ARG A 153 14.59 -28.37 12.30
C ARG A 153 13.82 -28.19 11.00
N SER A 154 12.58 -27.72 11.10
CA SER A 154 11.74 -27.47 9.93
C SER A 154 12.36 -26.41 9.01
N ARG A 155 12.89 -25.32 9.58
CA ARG A 155 13.57 -24.25 8.83
C ARG A 155 14.80 -24.77 8.08
N LEU A 156 15.66 -25.53 8.75
CA LEU A 156 16.86 -26.11 8.14
C LEU A 156 16.51 -27.14 7.07
N GLU A 157 15.49 -27.97 7.29
CA GLU A 157 15.03 -28.92 6.26
C GLU A 157 14.52 -28.18 5.02
N GLN A 158 13.71 -27.13 5.18
CA GLN A 158 13.29 -26.30 4.03
C GLN A 158 14.47 -25.69 3.27
N LEU A 159 15.54 -25.31 3.98
CA LEU A 159 16.75 -24.79 3.37
C LEU A 159 17.51 -25.88 2.58
N ARG A 160 17.58 -27.10 3.13
CA ARG A 160 18.13 -28.27 2.42
C ARG A 160 17.39 -28.56 1.13
N LEU A 161 16.06 -28.55 1.18
CA LEU A 161 15.21 -28.79 0.01
C LEU A 161 15.44 -27.73 -1.07
N THR A 162 15.54 -26.47 -0.65
CA THR A 162 15.86 -25.35 -1.56
C THR A 162 17.26 -25.51 -2.17
N ALA A 163 18.24 -26.02 -1.42
CA ALA A 163 19.57 -26.28 -1.95
C ALA A 163 19.57 -27.38 -3.03
N ILE A 164 18.75 -28.42 -2.88
CA ILE A 164 18.58 -29.46 -3.92
C ILE A 164 18.01 -28.87 -5.21
N GLU A 165 17.02 -27.98 -5.11
CA GLU A 165 16.43 -27.29 -6.27
C GLU A 165 17.47 -26.39 -6.96
N ARG A 166 18.25 -25.61 -6.19
CA ARG A 166 19.31 -24.74 -6.75
C ARG A 166 20.44 -25.55 -7.39
N ARG A 167 20.79 -26.71 -6.82
CA ARG A 167 21.73 -27.66 -7.42
C ARG A 167 21.23 -28.11 -8.80
N ALA A 168 19.95 -28.46 -8.91
CA ALA A 168 19.32 -28.84 -10.17
C ALA A 168 19.33 -27.68 -11.19
N GLU A 169 19.06 -26.44 -10.76
CA GLU A 169 19.16 -25.26 -11.62
C GLU A 169 20.57 -25.05 -12.17
N ALA A 170 21.59 -25.17 -11.32
CA ALA A 170 22.99 -25.06 -11.72
C ALA A 170 23.39 -26.15 -12.74
N LEU A 171 22.98 -27.40 -12.52
CA LEU A 171 23.20 -28.50 -13.47
C LEU A 171 22.48 -28.27 -14.81
N LEU A 172 21.25 -27.77 -14.79
CA LEU A 172 20.51 -27.43 -16.01
C LEU A 172 21.15 -26.28 -16.79
N ALA A 173 21.71 -25.28 -16.09
CA ALA A 173 22.45 -24.18 -16.69
C ALA A 173 23.79 -24.63 -17.29
N LEU A 174 24.43 -25.64 -16.71
CA LEU A 174 25.65 -26.27 -17.22
C LEU A 174 25.39 -27.27 -18.36
N GLY A 175 24.15 -27.40 -18.84
CA GLY A 175 23.82 -28.33 -19.92
C GLY A 175 23.87 -29.80 -19.51
N ARG A 176 23.66 -30.12 -18.23
CA ARG A 176 23.69 -31.47 -17.67
C ARG A 176 22.30 -31.95 -17.20
N PRO A 177 21.25 -31.96 -18.06
CA PRO A 177 19.89 -32.29 -17.65
C PRO A 177 19.71 -33.75 -17.20
N ALA A 178 20.49 -34.69 -17.75
CA ALA A 178 20.41 -36.11 -17.38
C ALA A 178 20.79 -36.35 -15.91
N ASP A 179 21.71 -35.56 -15.37
CA ASP A 179 22.24 -35.70 -14.00
C ASP A 179 21.26 -35.19 -12.94
N VAL A 180 20.18 -34.52 -13.35
CA VAL A 180 19.19 -33.91 -12.46
C VAL A 180 17.98 -34.82 -12.22
N VAL A 181 17.65 -35.67 -13.19
CA VAL A 181 16.40 -36.45 -13.20
C VAL A 181 16.26 -37.37 -11.99
N PRO A 182 17.26 -38.19 -11.59
CA PRO A 182 17.10 -39.11 -10.46
C PRO A 182 16.88 -38.37 -9.13
N ASP A 183 17.65 -37.30 -8.90
CA ASP A 183 17.61 -36.55 -7.65
C ASP A 183 16.28 -35.80 -7.49
N LEU A 184 15.76 -35.21 -8.58
CA LEU A 184 14.47 -34.53 -8.55
C LEU A 184 13.29 -35.50 -8.46
N ASP A 185 13.35 -36.69 -9.07
CA ASP A 185 12.29 -37.70 -8.96
C ASP A 185 12.13 -38.19 -7.51
N ALA A 186 13.26 -38.43 -6.81
CA ALA A 186 13.26 -38.70 -5.38
C ALA A 186 12.74 -37.49 -4.57
N HIS A 187 13.14 -36.28 -4.94
CA HIS A 187 12.74 -35.05 -4.25
C HIS A 187 11.22 -34.79 -4.31
N ILE A 188 10.59 -34.91 -5.50
CA ILE A 188 9.14 -34.71 -5.64
C ILE A 188 8.33 -35.80 -4.94
N SER A 189 8.89 -37.01 -4.81
CA SER A 189 8.23 -38.11 -4.11
C SER A 189 8.20 -37.87 -2.60
N GLY A 190 9.25 -37.28 -2.03
CA GLY A 190 9.29 -36.88 -0.63
C GLY A 190 8.60 -35.53 -0.33
N HIS A 191 8.54 -34.64 -1.32
CA HIS A 191 8.08 -33.24 -1.13
C HIS A 191 7.13 -32.81 -2.26
N PRO A 192 5.97 -33.47 -2.41
CA PRO A 192 5.07 -33.27 -3.55
C PRO A 192 4.51 -31.84 -3.68
N TRP A 193 4.52 -31.05 -2.61
CA TRP A 193 3.97 -29.69 -2.61
C TRP A 193 4.94 -28.63 -3.15
N ARG A 194 6.17 -29.01 -3.48
CA ARG A 194 7.18 -28.09 -4.03
C ARG A 194 7.07 -28.02 -5.54
N GLU A 195 6.19 -27.14 -6.02
CA GLU A 195 5.93 -26.91 -7.45
C GLU A 195 7.20 -26.65 -8.28
N ASP A 196 8.22 -26.03 -7.69
CA ASP A 196 9.47 -25.73 -8.40
C ASP A 196 10.28 -26.99 -8.74
N ALA A 197 10.27 -28.01 -7.87
CA ALA A 197 10.89 -29.29 -8.15
C ALA A 197 10.20 -30.04 -9.32
N TRP A 198 8.87 -29.96 -9.41
CA TRP A 198 8.11 -30.48 -10.56
C TRP A 198 8.49 -29.76 -11.86
N ARG A 199 8.63 -28.43 -11.79
CA ARG A 199 9.05 -27.60 -12.93
C ARG A 199 10.45 -27.99 -13.40
N LEU A 200 11.41 -28.11 -12.48
CA LEU A 200 12.79 -28.45 -12.80
C LEU A 200 12.92 -29.86 -13.39
N LEU A 201 12.16 -30.83 -12.88
CA LEU A 201 12.14 -32.20 -13.43
C LEU A 201 11.57 -32.24 -14.85
N ALA A 202 10.44 -31.56 -15.08
CA ALA A 202 9.85 -31.46 -16.41
C ALA A 202 10.79 -30.78 -17.41
N LEU A 203 11.47 -29.69 -16.97
CA LEU A 203 12.46 -29.00 -17.80
C LEU A 203 13.68 -29.89 -18.11
N ALA A 204 14.18 -30.64 -17.12
CA ALA A 204 15.28 -31.59 -17.30
C ALA A 204 14.93 -32.68 -18.32
N LEU A 205 13.75 -33.29 -18.19
CA LEU A 205 13.26 -34.31 -19.12
C LEU A 205 13.09 -33.75 -20.53
N TYR A 206 12.55 -32.54 -20.67
CA TYR A 206 12.42 -31.90 -21.98
C TYR A 206 13.78 -31.64 -22.64
N ARG A 207 14.74 -31.07 -21.90
CA ARG A 207 16.11 -30.82 -22.40
C ARG A 207 16.90 -32.10 -22.71
N ALA A 208 16.51 -33.22 -22.10
CA ALA A 208 17.03 -34.53 -22.42
C ALA A 208 16.34 -35.20 -23.63
N GLY A 209 15.49 -34.47 -24.38
CA GLY A 209 14.76 -34.99 -25.54
C GLY A 209 13.52 -35.83 -25.18
N ARG A 210 13.12 -35.88 -23.91
CA ARG A 210 12.02 -36.71 -23.39
C ARG A 210 10.75 -35.90 -23.18
N GLN A 211 10.27 -35.20 -24.22
CA GLN A 211 9.12 -34.29 -24.14
C GLN A 211 7.84 -34.98 -23.62
N ARG A 212 7.58 -36.23 -24.04
CA ARG A 212 6.43 -37.01 -23.56
C ARG A 212 6.46 -37.18 -22.04
N ASP A 213 7.63 -37.45 -21.48
CA ASP A 213 7.82 -37.67 -20.05
C ASP A 213 7.71 -36.35 -19.29
N ALA A 214 8.24 -35.25 -19.84
CA ALA A 214 8.09 -33.91 -19.26
C ALA A 214 6.61 -33.52 -19.11
N LEU A 215 5.79 -33.71 -20.14
CA LEU A 215 4.35 -33.46 -20.08
C LEU A 215 3.62 -34.42 -19.12
N ALA A 216 4.10 -35.67 -18.98
CA ALA A 216 3.55 -36.62 -18.01
C ALA A 216 3.80 -36.17 -16.56
N VAL A 217 4.99 -35.63 -16.27
CA VAL A 217 5.32 -35.05 -14.95
C VAL A 217 4.41 -33.86 -14.62
N LEU A 218 4.16 -32.96 -15.57
CA LEU A 218 3.28 -31.80 -15.36
C LEU A 218 1.81 -32.21 -15.15
N ARG A 219 1.32 -33.23 -15.86
CA ARG A 219 0.00 -33.81 -15.62
C ARG A 219 -0.10 -34.40 -14.22
N ARG A 220 0.89 -35.20 -13.80
CA ARG A 220 0.94 -35.78 -12.45
C ARG A 220 0.93 -34.71 -11.36
N ALA A 221 1.70 -33.63 -11.52
CA ALA A 221 1.72 -32.51 -10.59
C ALA A 221 0.32 -31.87 -10.46
N ARG A 222 -0.33 -31.61 -11.60
CA ARG A 222 -1.68 -31.03 -11.64
C ARG A 222 -2.71 -31.91 -10.96
N ASP A 223 -2.72 -33.20 -11.26
CA ASP A 223 -3.69 -34.13 -10.69
C ASP A 223 -3.51 -34.23 -9.17
N LEU A 224 -2.26 -34.30 -8.70
CA LEU A 224 -1.95 -34.33 -7.27
C LEU A 224 -2.39 -33.05 -6.54
N LEU A 225 -2.10 -31.87 -7.09
CA LEU A 225 -2.51 -30.59 -6.50
C LEU A 225 -4.04 -30.43 -6.45
N ARG A 226 -4.73 -30.86 -7.52
CA ARG A 226 -6.18 -30.77 -7.58
C ARG A 226 -6.85 -31.75 -6.61
N GLU A 227 -6.39 -32.99 -6.57
CA GLU A 227 -6.99 -34.04 -5.73
C GLU A 227 -6.73 -33.81 -4.24
N GLN A 228 -5.53 -33.38 -3.87
CA GLN A 228 -5.13 -33.31 -2.46
C GLN A 228 -5.31 -31.92 -1.84
N LEU A 229 -5.22 -30.85 -2.64
CA LEU A 229 -5.29 -29.46 -2.15
C LEU A 229 -6.45 -28.67 -2.75
N GLY A 230 -7.13 -29.16 -3.79
CA GLY A 230 -8.23 -28.45 -4.45
C GLY A 230 -7.78 -27.19 -5.20
N VAL A 231 -6.49 -27.10 -5.55
CA VAL A 231 -5.91 -25.94 -6.24
C VAL A 231 -5.31 -26.33 -7.59
N ASP A 232 -5.31 -25.38 -8.53
CA ASP A 232 -4.61 -25.52 -9.80
C ASP A 232 -3.11 -25.24 -9.66
N PRO A 233 -2.25 -25.81 -10.55
CA PRO A 233 -0.81 -25.51 -10.58
C PRO A 233 -0.56 -24.01 -10.71
N GLY A 234 0.45 -23.49 -10.01
CA GLY A 234 0.87 -22.10 -10.07
C GLY A 234 1.33 -21.66 -11.47
N PRO A 235 1.46 -20.33 -11.67
CA PRO A 235 1.70 -19.75 -13.00
C PRO A 235 3.00 -20.24 -13.66
N ARG A 236 4.05 -20.54 -12.88
CA ARG A 236 5.33 -21.03 -13.42
C ARG A 236 5.23 -22.44 -14.04
N LEU A 237 4.48 -23.35 -13.41
CA LEU A 237 4.22 -24.69 -13.94
C LEU A 237 3.33 -24.64 -15.20
N ARG A 238 2.27 -23.79 -15.18
CA ARG A 238 1.39 -23.61 -16.34
C ARG A 238 2.11 -22.98 -17.54
N GLN A 239 3.00 -22.02 -17.28
CA GLN A 239 3.81 -21.41 -18.33
C GLN A 239 4.74 -22.44 -18.96
N LEU A 240 5.47 -23.21 -18.15
CA LEU A 240 6.36 -24.27 -18.66
C LEU A 240 5.57 -25.27 -19.52
N GLU A 241 4.39 -25.72 -19.09
CA GLU A 241 3.57 -26.63 -19.91
C GLU A 241 3.22 -26.03 -21.27
N THR A 242 2.86 -24.74 -21.29
CA THR A 242 2.55 -24.02 -22.53
C THR A 242 3.77 -23.94 -23.44
N ASP A 243 4.94 -23.64 -22.89
CA ASP A 243 6.20 -23.56 -23.63
C ASP A 243 6.60 -24.92 -24.20
N LEU A 244 6.47 -25.99 -23.41
CA LEU A 244 6.72 -27.36 -23.85
C LEU A 244 5.77 -27.82 -24.95
N LEU A 245 4.50 -27.44 -24.90
CA LEU A 245 3.50 -27.76 -25.94
C LEU A 245 3.78 -27.01 -27.24
N ARG A 246 4.33 -25.80 -27.17
CA ARG A 246 4.68 -24.97 -28.33
C ARG A 246 6.01 -25.35 -28.99
N GLN A 247 6.76 -26.30 -28.41
CA GLN A 247 8.12 -26.62 -28.83
C GLN A 247 8.96 -25.34 -29.00
N ALA A 248 8.85 -24.41 -28.05
CA ALA A 248 9.65 -23.21 -28.08
C ALA A 248 11.14 -23.60 -27.99
N ASP A 249 11.82 -23.61 -29.12
CA ASP A 249 13.27 -23.67 -29.18
C ASP A 249 13.79 -22.36 -28.58
N GLU A 250 14.30 -22.41 -27.36
CA GLU A 250 15.48 -21.64 -26.98
C GLU A 250 15.98 -21.97 -25.56
N ALA A 251 17.28 -22.24 -25.48
CA ALA A 251 18.09 -22.07 -24.29
C ALA A 251 18.26 -20.58 -24.01
N PRO A 252 18.19 -20.09 -22.75
CA PRO A 252 18.57 -18.72 -22.48
C PRO A 252 20.11 -18.62 -22.41
N ALA A 253 20.74 -18.29 -23.54
CA ALA A 253 22.08 -17.71 -23.57
C ALA A 253 21.92 -16.18 -23.58
N GLU A 254 22.40 -15.54 -22.51
CA GLU A 254 22.28 -14.11 -22.17
C GLU A 254 20.84 -13.54 -22.13
N PRO A 255 20.45 -12.81 -21.07
CA PRO A 255 19.13 -12.19 -21.03
C PRO A 255 19.06 -11.12 -22.11
N GLY A 256 18.36 -11.42 -23.21
CA GLY A 256 17.80 -10.40 -24.08
C GLY A 256 16.92 -9.43 -23.27
N PRO A 257 16.63 -8.23 -23.80
CA PRO A 257 15.85 -7.23 -23.08
C PRO A 257 14.50 -7.82 -22.63
N LEU A 258 14.34 -7.94 -21.31
CA LEU A 258 13.13 -8.47 -20.68
C LEU A 258 11.91 -7.66 -21.13
N GLY A 259 10.83 -8.36 -21.49
CA GLY A 259 9.54 -7.70 -21.70
C GLY A 259 9.04 -7.03 -20.40
N PRO A 260 8.18 -5.99 -20.46
CA PRO A 260 7.76 -5.23 -19.28
C PRO A 260 7.22 -6.08 -18.12
N ALA A 261 6.44 -7.13 -18.43
CA ALA A 261 5.91 -8.05 -17.42
C ALA A 261 7.00 -8.90 -16.76
N GLN A 262 8.03 -9.30 -17.51
CA GLN A 262 9.16 -10.08 -17.01
C GLN A 262 10.09 -9.20 -16.16
N VAL A 263 10.29 -7.93 -16.53
CA VAL A 263 11.03 -6.95 -15.71
C VAL A 263 10.38 -6.80 -14.33
N TRP A 264 9.05 -6.60 -14.30
CA TRP A 264 8.32 -6.47 -13.03
C TRP A 264 8.43 -7.73 -12.17
N ALA A 265 8.18 -8.92 -12.75
CA ALA A 265 8.25 -10.17 -12.03
C ALA A 265 9.66 -10.46 -11.49
N ALA A 266 10.70 -10.15 -12.27
CA ALA A 266 12.09 -10.29 -11.85
C ALA A 266 12.45 -9.31 -10.73
N ALA A 267 12.04 -8.04 -10.85
CA ALA A 267 12.26 -7.01 -9.83
C ALA A 267 11.53 -7.36 -8.52
N ALA A 268 10.26 -7.78 -8.58
CA ALA A 268 9.49 -8.19 -7.42
C ALA A 268 10.12 -9.41 -6.73
N ALA A 269 10.51 -10.44 -7.49
CA ALA A 269 11.17 -11.62 -6.93
C ALA A 269 12.54 -11.31 -6.33
N ALA A 270 13.32 -10.41 -6.96
CA ALA A 270 14.58 -9.92 -6.38
C ALA A 270 14.33 -9.14 -5.08
N TYR A 271 13.32 -8.27 -5.08
CA TYR A 271 12.93 -7.49 -3.91
C TYR A 271 12.50 -8.38 -2.74
N GLU A 272 11.70 -9.42 -2.99
CA GLU A 272 11.28 -10.39 -1.97
C GLU A 272 12.44 -11.19 -1.38
N ARG A 273 13.45 -11.53 -2.20
CA ARG A 273 14.65 -12.27 -1.75
C ARG A 273 15.59 -11.41 -0.91
N VAL A 274 15.77 -10.14 -1.28
CA VAL A 274 16.78 -9.25 -0.68
C VAL A 274 16.22 -8.50 0.53
N VAL A 275 14.96 -8.04 0.47
CA VAL A 275 14.38 -7.18 1.49
C VAL A 275 13.69 -8.02 2.56
N VAL A 276 14.28 -8.06 3.76
CA VAL A 276 13.80 -8.84 4.90
C VAL A 276 12.33 -8.54 5.23
N PRO A 277 11.49 -9.57 5.50
CA PRO A 277 10.13 -9.39 6.00
C PRO A 277 10.11 -8.51 7.26
N GLY A 278 9.26 -7.48 7.27
CA GLY A 278 9.14 -6.54 8.39
C GLY A 278 10.18 -5.40 8.41
N SER A 279 11.04 -5.29 7.40
CA SER A 279 11.97 -4.15 7.32
C SER A 279 11.23 -2.83 7.00
N PRO A 280 11.69 -1.68 7.55
CA PRO A 280 11.17 -0.35 7.21
C PRO A 280 11.18 -0.06 5.70
N ALA A 281 12.24 -0.50 5.00
CA ALA A 281 12.37 -0.34 3.55
C ALA A 281 11.23 -0.99 2.76
N ARG A 282 10.70 -2.12 3.23
CA ARG A 282 9.53 -2.79 2.63
C ARG A 282 8.25 -1.98 2.76
N LEU A 283 8.04 -1.34 3.90
CA LEU A 283 6.89 -0.45 4.10
C LEU A 283 7.02 0.80 3.24
N GLU A 284 8.19 1.44 3.20
CA GLU A 284 8.44 2.63 2.40
C GLU A 284 8.26 2.36 0.89
N SER A 285 8.74 1.21 0.41
CA SER A 285 8.55 0.81 -0.99
C SER A 285 7.09 0.47 -1.30
N THR A 286 6.37 -0.17 -0.37
CA THR A 286 4.93 -0.38 -0.49
C THR A 286 4.22 0.94 -0.72
N VAL A 287 4.49 1.99 0.07
CA VAL A 287 3.87 3.32 -0.12
C VAL A 287 4.15 3.90 -1.50
N GLY A 288 5.37 3.75 -2.02
CA GLY A 288 5.71 4.17 -3.38
C GLY A 288 4.88 3.46 -4.46
N LEU A 289 4.61 2.16 -4.28
CA LEU A 289 3.73 1.39 -5.16
C LEU A 289 2.28 1.82 -5.03
N LEU A 290 1.77 2.03 -3.80
CA LEU A 290 0.39 2.46 -3.57
C LEU A 290 0.09 3.81 -4.22
N ARG A 291 1.04 4.75 -4.15
CA ARG A 291 0.93 6.06 -4.83
C ARG A 291 0.77 5.90 -6.34
N SER A 292 1.56 5.02 -6.94
CA SER A 292 1.50 4.75 -8.38
C SER A 292 0.19 4.06 -8.75
N LEU A 293 -0.27 3.13 -7.91
CA LEU A 293 -1.51 2.37 -8.11
C LEU A 293 -2.75 3.27 -8.05
N ALA A 294 -2.75 4.29 -7.18
CA ALA A 294 -3.89 5.17 -6.92
C ALA A 294 -4.38 5.95 -8.16
N VAL A 295 -3.55 6.08 -9.21
CA VAL A 295 -3.86 6.84 -10.43
C VAL A 295 -4.12 5.96 -11.66
N THR A 296 -4.03 4.63 -11.52
CA THR A 296 -4.15 3.67 -12.64
C THR A 296 -5.59 3.32 -13.04
N GLY A 297 -6.57 3.64 -12.17
CA GLY A 297 -7.96 3.29 -12.40
C GLY A 297 -8.71 2.90 -11.12
N PRO A 298 -9.97 2.47 -11.23
CA PRO A 298 -10.88 2.29 -10.10
C PRO A 298 -10.39 1.26 -9.09
N SER A 299 -10.05 0.06 -9.56
CA SER A 299 -9.53 -1.02 -8.71
C SER A 299 -8.19 -0.65 -8.07
N GLY A 300 -7.37 0.14 -8.78
CA GLY A 300 -6.11 0.64 -8.26
C GLY A 300 -6.30 1.65 -7.13
N LEU A 301 -7.20 2.61 -7.30
CA LEU A 301 -7.55 3.60 -6.28
C LEU A 301 -8.08 2.93 -5.00
N GLU A 302 -9.03 2.00 -5.13
CA GLU A 302 -9.59 1.27 -3.99
C GLU A 302 -8.53 0.42 -3.26
N ALA A 303 -7.69 -0.28 -4.02
CA ALA A 303 -6.60 -1.07 -3.45
C ALA A 303 -5.58 -0.17 -2.72
N ALA A 304 -5.20 0.97 -3.32
CA ALA A 304 -4.29 1.92 -2.70
C ALA A 304 -4.85 2.48 -1.38
N ALA A 305 -6.12 2.88 -1.35
CA ALA A 305 -6.77 3.40 -0.15
C ALA A 305 -6.80 2.37 1.00
N ARG A 306 -7.19 1.12 0.71
CA ARG A 306 -7.22 0.04 1.72
C ARG A 306 -5.82 -0.27 2.25
N GLN A 307 -4.85 -0.44 1.34
CA GLN A 307 -3.49 -0.82 1.71
C GLN A 307 -2.73 0.31 2.39
N ARG A 308 -3.07 1.58 2.13
CA ARG A 308 -2.46 2.74 2.83
C ARG A 308 -2.69 2.64 4.33
N VAL A 309 -3.91 2.35 4.76
CA VAL A 309 -4.23 2.20 6.20
C VAL A 309 -3.50 1.00 6.80
N ALA A 310 -3.43 -0.12 6.07
CA ALA A 310 -2.68 -1.29 6.53
C ALA A 310 -1.18 -0.98 6.70
N ALA A 311 -0.58 -0.21 5.79
CA ALA A 311 0.81 0.23 5.88
C ALA A 311 1.04 1.17 7.07
N ILE A 312 0.12 2.09 7.34
CA ILE A 312 0.19 2.97 8.53
C ILE A 312 0.13 2.13 9.81
N SER A 313 -0.85 1.23 9.93
CA SER A 313 -0.97 0.37 11.11
C SER A 313 0.23 -0.57 11.30
N ALA A 314 0.80 -1.08 10.21
CA ALA A 314 2.04 -1.86 10.27
C ALA A 314 3.24 -1.02 10.76
N ALA A 315 3.33 0.24 10.34
CA ALA A 315 4.37 1.16 10.82
C ALA A 315 4.20 1.50 12.31
N GLU A 316 2.96 1.75 12.76
CA GLU A 316 2.64 2.01 14.17
C GLU A 316 3.04 0.83 15.08
N GLN A 317 2.84 -0.42 14.63
CA GLN A 317 3.23 -1.62 15.37
C GLN A 317 4.75 -1.76 15.58
N LEU A 318 5.56 -1.14 14.73
CA LEU A 318 7.02 -1.11 14.88
C LEU A 318 7.49 -0.11 15.94
N GLY A 319 6.60 0.78 16.43
CA GLY A 319 6.89 1.69 17.54
C GLY A 319 7.90 2.80 17.21
N ASP A 320 8.15 3.10 15.93
CA ASP A 320 9.05 4.17 15.50
C ASP A 320 8.26 5.35 14.87
N PRO A 321 8.04 6.46 15.62
CA PRO A 321 7.28 7.60 15.13
C PRO A 321 7.84 8.23 13.85
N ASP A 322 9.18 8.22 13.67
CA ASP A 322 9.82 8.77 12.48
C ASP A 322 9.53 7.93 11.23
N LEU A 323 9.50 6.60 11.38
CA LEU A 323 9.09 5.70 10.31
C LEU A 323 7.61 5.90 9.97
N THR A 324 6.73 5.88 10.97
CA THR A 324 5.29 6.13 10.76
C THR A 324 5.06 7.46 10.06
N ALA A 325 5.80 8.51 10.44
CA ALA A 325 5.75 9.80 9.79
C ALA A 325 6.14 9.75 8.30
N ARG A 326 7.20 9.01 7.95
CA ARG A 326 7.61 8.81 6.54
C ARG A 326 6.60 7.98 5.75
N ILE A 327 6.00 6.96 6.35
CA ILE A 327 4.95 6.14 5.71
C ILE A 327 3.70 6.97 5.42
N ILE A 328 3.23 7.76 6.39
CA ILE A 328 2.07 8.65 6.21
C ILE A 328 2.38 9.74 5.16
N GLY A 329 3.53 10.40 5.28
CA GLY A 329 3.93 11.52 4.42
C GLY A 329 4.41 11.11 3.02
N GLY A 330 4.74 9.83 2.81
CA GLY A 330 5.16 9.29 1.52
C GLY A 330 4.00 9.04 0.56
N TYR A 331 2.76 8.99 1.06
CA TYR A 331 1.56 8.92 0.23
C TYR A 331 1.10 10.34 -0.13
N ASP A 332 1.72 10.92 -1.15
CA ASP A 332 1.44 12.27 -1.66
C ASP A 332 0.54 12.28 -2.91
N VAL A 333 -0.41 11.35 -2.99
CA VAL A 333 -1.39 11.29 -4.08
C VAL A 333 -2.28 12.53 -4.04
N PRO A 334 -2.35 13.33 -5.13
CA PRO A 334 -3.20 14.52 -5.19
C PRO A 334 -4.69 14.21 -5.00
N ALA A 335 -5.36 15.05 -4.22
CA ALA A 335 -6.82 15.08 -4.13
C ALA A 335 -7.37 16.30 -4.88
N VAL A 336 -8.43 16.14 -5.68
CA VAL A 336 -9.15 17.26 -6.31
C VAL A 336 -10.57 17.46 -5.78
N TRP A 337 -11.16 16.42 -5.19
CA TRP A 337 -12.52 16.47 -4.66
C TRP A 337 -12.54 16.66 -3.14
N THR A 338 -13.41 17.54 -2.66
CA THR A 338 -13.47 18.02 -1.27
C THR A 338 -14.20 17.10 -0.31
N ARG A 339 -14.90 16.08 -0.80
CA ARG A 339 -15.51 15.04 0.03
C ARG A 339 -14.62 13.81 0.05
N ALA A 340 -14.37 13.26 1.23
CA ALA A 340 -13.69 11.97 1.35
C ALA A 340 -14.63 10.83 0.91
N ASP A 341 -14.10 9.86 0.17
CA ASP A 341 -14.83 8.65 -0.20
C ASP A 341 -15.20 7.82 1.04
N ASP A 342 -14.29 7.79 2.03
CA ASP A 342 -14.51 7.22 3.36
C ASP A 342 -14.06 8.24 4.43
N PRO A 343 -15.02 9.00 5.02
CA PRO A 343 -14.71 9.97 6.07
C PRO A 343 -14.10 9.35 7.34
N ALA A 344 -14.43 8.09 7.67
CA ALA A 344 -13.89 7.42 8.83
C ALA A 344 -12.42 7.03 8.60
N LEU A 345 -12.09 6.56 7.39
CA LEU A 345 -10.72 6.31 6.97
C LEU A 345 -9.88 7.60 6.95
N ALA A 346 -10.41 8.68 6.38
CA ALA A 346 -9.73 9.99 6.38
C ALA A 346 -9.45 10.46 7.82
N ALA A 347 -10.43 10.35 8.73
CA ALA A 347 -10.25 10.71 10.13
C ALA A 347 -9.18 9.85 10.83
N ARG A 348 -9.08 8.54 10.52
CA ARG A 348 -8.01 7.66 11.02
C ARG A 348 -6.63 8.09 10.54
N VAL A 349 -6.50 8.47 9.26
CA VAL A 349 -5.24 8.97 8.71
C VAL A 349 -4.83 10.29 9.38
N VAL A 350 -5.78 11.21 9.60
CA VAL A 350 -5.52 12.46 10.34
C VAL A 350 -5.06 12.15 11.77
N ALA A 351 -5.74 11.26 12.48
CA ALA A 351 -5.37 10.90 13.85
C ALA A 351 -3.94 10.30 13.92
N ALA A 352 -3.60 9.37 13.02
CA ALA A 352 -2.26 8.80 12.93
C ALA A 352 -1.20 9.86 12.59
N ALA A 353 -1.52 10.80 11.69
CA ALA A 353 -0.63 11.88 11.31
C ALA A 353 -0.35 12.84 12.49
N GLU A 354 -1.36 13.20 13.28
CA GLU A 354 -1.21 14.04 14.47
C GLU A 354 -0.39 13.32 15.55
N GLN A 355 -0.63 12.03 15.77
CA GLN A 355 0.14 11.22 16.71
C GLN A 355 1.61 11.12 16.29
N ALA A 356 1.87 10.84 15.01
CA ALA A 356 3.23 10.82 14.46
C ALA A 356 3.90 12.19 14.59
N LEU A 357 3.18 13.29 14.32
CA LEU A 357 3.67 14.66 14.43
C LEU A 357 4.06 15.02 15.88
N ALA A 358 3.25 14.60 16.86
CA ALA A 358 3.53 14.79 18.27
C ALA A 358 4.70 13.92 18.79
N GLY A 359 4.90 12.76 18.18
CA GLY A 359 5.96 11.80 18.52
C GLY A 359 7.30 12.00 17.81
N LEU A 360 7.42 12.98 16.89
CA LEU A 360 8.67 13.25 16.19
C LEU A 360 9.81 13.59 17.16
N ARG A 361 10.97 12.95 16.95
CA ARG A 361 12.16 13.18 17.80
C ARG A 361 12.69 14.61 17.63
N PRO A 362 13.36 15.16 18.66
CA PRO A 362 14.13 16.40 18.51
C PRO A 362 15.15 16.26 17.36
N GLY A 363 15.12 17.19 16.40
CA GLY A 363 15.95 17.12 15.18
C GLY A 363 15.35 16.35 14.00
N ALA A 364 14.10 15.89 14.10
CA ALA A 364 13.39 15.31 12.96
C ALA A 364 13.32 16.29 11.77
N SER A 365 13.36 15.74 10.56
CA SER A 365 13.37 16.52 9.32
C SER A 365 12.15 17.45 9.22
N GLU A 366 12.39 18.74 8.97
CA GLU A 366 11.32 19.71 8.67
C GLU A 366 10.49 19.27 7.45
N ALA A 367 11.09 18.55 6.50
CA ALA A 367 10.37 18.01 5.35
C ALA A 367 9.34 16.94 5.76
N THR A 368 9.70 16.04 6.69
CA THR A 368 8.78 15.04 7.25
C THR A 368 7.63 15.72 7.98
N ARG A 369 7.94 16.75 8.78
CA ARG A 369 6.93 17.57 9.48
C ARG A 369 5.96 18.21 8.51
N ALA A 370 6.48 18.83 7.45
CA ALA A 370 5.68 19.48 6.41
C ALA A 370 4.78 18.48 5.66
N ARG A 371 5.28 17.27 5.36
CA ARG A 371 4.47 16.21 4.72
C ARG A 371 3.32 15.75 5.61
N LEU A 372 3.56 15.56 6.91
CA LEU A 372 2.48 15.23 7.86
C LEU A 372 1.41 16.32 7.92
N LEU A 373 1.82 17.59 8.00
CA LEU A 373 0.91 18.74 8.02
C LEU A 373 0.12 18.85 6.69
N ALA A 374 0.76 18.62 5.55
CA ALA A 374 0.09 18.56 4.25
C ALA A 374 -0.92 17.41 4.20
N THR A 375 -0.59 16.22 4.72
CA THR A 375 -1.53 15.11 4.85
C THR A 375 -2.73 15.48 5.72
N ILE A 376 -2.52 16.09 6.89
CA ILE A 376 -3.61 16.56 7.77
C ILE A 376 -4.50 17.55 7.01
N ALA A 377 -3.91 18.48 6.26
CA ALA A 377 -4.65 19.46 5.47
C ALA A 377 -5.49 18.81 4.36
N VAL A 378 -4.94 17.85 3.61
CA VAL A 378 -5.66 17.15 2.53
C VAL A 378 -6.77 16.27 3.08
N GLU A 379 -6.51 15.49 4.13
CA GLU A 379 -7.47 14.53 4.67
C GLU A 379 -8.56 15.19 5.53
N SER A 380 -8.31 16.40 6.06
CA SER A 380 -9.33 17.21 6.77
C SER A 380 -10.25 17.98 5.82
N ARG A 381 -10.21 17.70 4.52
CA ARG A 381 -11.05 18.35 3.48
C ARG A 381 -12.54 18.23 3.78
N GLY A 382 -13.29 19.29 3.47
CA GLY A 382 -14.75 19.33 3.66
C GLY A 382 -15.20 19.44 5.12
N THR A 383 -14.29 19.45 6.09
CA THR A 383 -14.61 19.59 7.52
C THR A 383 -14.66 21.06 7.96
N ARG A 384 -15.26 21.32 9.12
CA ARG A 384 -15.26 22.66 9.76
C ARG A 384 -14.14 22.83 10.80
N SER A 385 -13.22 21.86 10.90
CA SER A 385 -12.11 21.92 11.85
C SER A 385 -11.14 23.06 11.49
N PRO A 386 -10.67 23.87 12.46
CA PRO A 386 -9.64 24.87 12.20
C PRO A 386 -8.27 24.24 11.90
N ARG A 387 -8.10 22.98 12.28
CA ARG A 387 -6.82 22.27 12.19
C ARG A 387 -6.33 22.07 10.76
N GLY A 388 -7.24 21.76 9.82
CA GLY A 388 -6.90 21.59 8.40
C GLY A 388 -6.28 22.86 7.79
N PRO A 389 -6.94 24.02 7.87
CA PRO A 389 -6.39 25.30 7.41
C PRO A 389 -5.08 25.70 8.10
N GLU A 390 -4.94 25.46 9.40
CA GLU A 390 -3.70 25.72 10.14
C GLU A 390 -2.55 24.86 9.62
N ALA A 391 -2.79 23.55 9.48
CA ALA A 391 -1.81 22.61 8.95
C ALA A 391 -1.41 22.97 7.51
N ALA A 392 -2.36 23.39 6.67
CA ALA A 392 -2.09 23.82 5.29
C ALA A 392 -1.12 25.01 5.24
N ARG A 393 -1.38 26.06 6.03
CA ARG A 393 -0.50 27.26 6.06
C ARG A 393 0.89 26.92 6.60
N GLU A 394 0.97 26.06 7.60
CA GLU A 394 2.26 25.65 8.17
C GLU A 394 3.05 24.77 7.20
N ALA A 395 2.40 23.80 6.55
CA ALA A 395 3.01 22.97 5.53
C ALA A 395 3.55 23.79 4.36
N GLU A 396 2.76 24.74 3.83
CA GLU A 396 3.19 25.63 2.74
C GLU A 396 4.41 26.46 3.15
N ARG A 397 4.36 27.06 4.35
CA ARG A 397 5.46 27.88 4.87
C ARG A 397 6.75 27.07 5.03
N LEU A 398 6.66 25.83 5.51
CA LEU A 398 7.81 24.93 5.62
C LEU A 398 8.34 24.54 4.23
N ALA A 399 7.45 24.12 3.33
CA ALA A 399 7.80 23.72 1.97
C ALA A 399 8.53 24.83 1.20
N ARG A 400 8.02 26.07 1.28
CA ARG A 400 8.66 27.24 0.66
C ARG A 400 10.05 27.51 1.23
N ARG A 401 10.25 27.38 2.55
CA ARG A 401 11.58 27.54 3.16
C ARG A 401 12.57 26.47 2.73
N LEU A 402 12.11 25.23 2.60
CA LEU A 402 12.95 24.09 2.21
C LEU A 402 13.28 24.06 0.72
N ALA A 403 12.56 24.85 -0.10
CA ALA A 403 12.70 24.90 -1.55
C ALA A 403 12.58 23.52 -2.24
N ASP A 404 11.81 22.60 -1.65
CA ASP A 404 11.49 21.30 -2.24
C ASP A 404 10.20 21.42 -3.10
N PRO A 405 10.30 21.24 -4.43
CA PRO A 405 9.16 21.44 -5.34
C PRO A 405 8.06 20.39 -5.17
N GLY A 406 8.40 19.13 -4.86
CA GLY A 406 7.43 18.06 -4.65
C GLY A 406 6.66 18.26 -3.35
N LEU A 407 7.35 18.67 -2.30
CA LEU A 407 6.74 19.05 -1.03
C LEU A 407 5.86 20.28 -1.15
N LEU A 408 6.31 21.31 -1.89
CA LEU A 408 5.50 22.50 -2.14
C LEU A 408 4.24 22.16 -2.93
N ALA A 409 4.34 21.32 -3.96
CA ALA A 409 3.16 20.86 -4.69
C ALA A 409 2.15 20.14 -3.78
N PHE A 410 2.61 19.27 -2.89
CA PHE A 410 1.71 18.59 -1.95
C PHE A 410 1.11 19.55 -0.90
N ALA A 411 1.88 20.51 -0.40
CA ALA A 411 1.39 21.54 0.51
C ALA A 411 0.35 22.46 -0.17
N LEU A 412 0.55 22.83 -1.43
CA LEU A 412 -0.41 23.59 -2.23
C LEU A 412 -1.70 22.80 -2.46
N ASN A 413 -1.64 21.48 -2.61
CA ASN A 413 -2.84 20.65 -2.64
C ASN A 413 -3.61 20.70 -1.31
N GLY A 414 -2.90 20.61 -0.18
CA GLY A 414 -3.48 20.83 1.15
C GLY A 414 -4.11 22.20 1.30
N ARG A 415 -3.46 23.27 0.79
CA ARG A 415 -4.03 24.62 0.76
C ARG A 415 -5.31 24.68 -0.06
N PHE A 416 -5.29 24.17 -1.29
CA PHE A 416 -6.46 24.10 -2.17
C PHE A 416 -7.65 23.44 -1.46
N MET A 417 -7.45 22.32 -0.79
CA MET A 417 -8.49 21.59 -0.04
C MET A 417 -9.15 22.40 1.09
N GLN A 418 -8.54 23.52 1.49
CA GLN A 418 -9.01 24.39 2.58
C GLN A 418 -9.54 25.76 2.08
N THR A 419 -9.62 25.97 0.76
CA THR A 419 -10.14 27.20 0.13
C THR A 419 -11.67 27.29 0.05
N PHE A 420 -12.40 26.36 0.65
CA PHE A 420 -13.87 26.28 0.56
C PHE A 420 -14.58 26.80 1.83
N HIS A 421 -13.89 27.66 2.60
CA HIS A 421 -14.39 28.16 3.87
C HIS A 421 -15.48 29.23 3.73
N ARG A 422 -15.60 29.85 2.55
CA ARG A 422 -16.70 30.74 2.13
C ARG A 422 -16.85 30.71 0.61
N ALA A 423 -17.95 31.25 0.12
CA ALA A 423 -18.17 31.44 -1.32
C ALA A 423 -17.22 32.53 -1.89
N GLY A 424 -17.00 32.50 -3.21
CA GLY A 424 -16.34 33.61 -3.91
C GLY A 424 -14.83 33.57 -3.84
N LEU A 425 -14.24 32.37 -3.93
CA LEU A 425 -12.81 32.12 -3.80
C LEU A 425 -12.21 31.47 -5.06
N ALA A 426 -12.91 31.55 -6.21
CA ALA A 426 -12.41 30.95 -7.45
C ALA A 426 -11.06 31.54 -7.88
N ALA A 427 -10.85 32.85 -7.76
CA ALA A 427 -9.58 33.48 -8.10
C ALA A 427 -8.40 32.96 -7.25
N GLU A 428 -8.60 32.80 -5.93
CA GLU A 428 -7.57 32.22 -5.04
C GLU A 428 -7.23 30.78 -5.43
N ARG A 429 -8.23 29.98 -5.84
CA ARG A 429 -8.01 28.61 -6.33
C ARG A 429 -7.23 28.60 -7.65
N ASP A 430 -7.53 29.52 -8.56
CA ASP A 430 -6.81 29.66 -9.84
C ASP A 430 -5.33 30.01 -9.64
N GLU A 431 -5.01 30.86 -8.67
CA GLU A 431 -3.61 31.16 -8.28
C GLU A 431 -2.86 29.90 -7.83
N ILE A 432 -3.48 29.09 -6.96
CA ILE A 432 -2.89 27.81 -6.51
C ILE A 432 -2.66 26.87 -7.70
N GLY A 433 -3.67 26.74 -8.56
CA GLY A 433 -3.58 25.91 -9.75
C GLY A 433 -2.50 26.39 -10.72
N THR A 434 -2.28 27.71 -10.82
CA THR A 434 -1.22 28.31 -11.64
C THR A 434 0.16 27.91 -11.14
N GLU A 435 0.38 28.01 -9.83
CA GLU A 435 1.65 27.63 -9.22
C GLU A 435 1.90 26.11 -9.35
N LEU A 436 0.87 25.28 -9.19
CA LEU A 436 0.97 23.83 -9.37
C LEU A 436 1.32 23.42 -10.80
N VAL A 437 0.73 24.05 -11.82
CA VAL A 437 1.09 23.81 -13.22
C VAL A 437 2.56 24.17 -13.45
N ALA A 438 2.97 25.36 -13.03
CA ALA A 438 4.36 25.82 -13.21
C ALA A 438 5.38 24.91 -12.51
N LEU A 439 5.09 24.48 -11.27
CA LEU A 439 5.93 23.51 -10.55
C LEU A 439 5.97 22.16 -11.26
N GLY A 440 4.80 21.68 -11.71
CA GLY A 440 4.67 20.40 -12.41
C GLY A 440 5.46 20.35 -13.70
N GLU A 441 5.33 21.36 -14.55
CA GLU A 441 6.06 21.47 -15.81
C GLU A 441 7.58 21.62 -15.59
N ARG A 442 7.98 22.50 -14.66
CA ARG A 442 9.39 22.79 -14.41
C ARG A 442 10.16 21.60 -13.81
N HIS A 443 9.50 20.80 -12.98
CA HIS A 443 10.15 19.73 -12.20
C HIS A 443 9.70 18.32 -12.59
N GLY A 444 8.90 18.16 -13.66
CA GLY A 444 8.43 16.85 -14.11
C GLY A 444 7.44 16.18 -13.16
N LEU A 445 6.72 16.95 -12.34
CA LEU A 445 5.71 16.44 -11.40
C LEU A 445 4.35 16.32 -12.10
N VAL A 446 4.20 15.28 -12.93
CA VAL A 446 3.03 15.10 -13.82
C VAL A 446 1.70 15.13 -13.07
N THR A 447 1.58 14.41 -11.96
CA THR A 447 0.34 14.36 -11.17
C THR A 447 -0.01 15.72 -10.56
N SER A 448 0.99 16.51 -10.19
CA SER A 448 0.81 17.89 -9.71
C SER A 448 0.41 18.85 -10.84
N ALA A 449 0.95 18.69 -12.05
CA ALA A 449 0.53 19.45 -13.23
C ALA A 449 -0.94 19.17 -13.59
N ILE A 450 -1.33 17.89 -13.60
CA ILE A 450 -2.73 17.47 -13.83
C ILE A 450 -3.64 18.09 -12.76
N LEU A 451 -3.28 17.99 -11.48
CA LEU A 451 -4.03 18.64 -10.40
C LEU A 451 -4.16 20.15 -10.65
N GLY A 452 -3.07 20.83 -10.97
CA GLY A 452 -3.06 22.27 -11.24
C GLY A 452 -4.02 22.65 -12.37
N HIS A 453 -4.02 21.90 -13.48
CA HIS A 453 -4.96 22.10 -14.57
C HIS A 453 -6.41 21.82 -14.18
N LEU A 454 -6.67 20.77 -13.40
CA LEU A 454 -8.03 20.49 -12.89
C LEU A 454 -8.55 21.61 -11.98
N ILE A 455 -7.71 22.13 -11.09
CA ILE A 455 -8.06 23.27 -10.21
C ILE A 455 -8.37 24.51 -11.05
N ARG A 456 -7.54 24.81 -12.06
CA ARG A 456 -7.77 25.95 -12.95
C ARG A 456 -9.01 25.77 -13.81
N LEU A 457 -9.26 24.58 -14.35
CA LEU A 457 -10.51 24.26 -15.06
C LEU A 457 -11.73 24.57 -14.18
N GLN A 458 -11.69 24.13 -12.92
CA GLN A 458 -12.75 24.38 -11.94
C GLN A 458 -12.92 25.87 -11.64
N ALA A 459 -11.83 26.56 -11.30
CA ALA A 459 -11.84 27.97 -10.98
C ALA A 459 -12.30 28.84 -12.17
N ARG A 460 -11.79 28.57 -13.37
CA ARG A 460 -12.16 29.27 -14.60
C ARG A 460 -13.60 28.99 -15.01
N GLY A 461 -14.10 27.78 -14.76
CA GLY A 461 -15.52 27.45 -14.88
C GLY A 461 -16.40 28.29 -13.95
N ALA A 462 -16.02 28.48 -12.68
CA ALA A 462 -16.72 29.38 -11.75
C ALA A 462 -16.70 30.84 -12.22
N LEU A 463 -15.60 31.30 -12.81
CA LEU A 463 -15.43 32.66 -13.33
C LEU A 463 -16.07 32.86 -14.72
N ALA A 464 -16.72 31.84 -15.29
CA ALA A 464 -17.26 31.82 -16.66
C ALA A 464 -16.21 32.09 -17.76
N ASP A 465 -14.93 31.92 -17.47
CA ASP A 465 -13.82 32.00 -18.43
C ASP A 465 -13.64 30.64 -19.12
N PHE A 466 -14.62 30.29 -19.95
CA PHE A 466 -14.69 28.96 -20.55
C PHE A 466 -13.60 28.70 -21.58
N GLY A 467 -13.11 29.72 -22.29
CA GLY A 467 -12.00 29.54 -23.23
C GLY A 467 -10.74 29.01 -22.52
N THR A 468 -10.41 29.59 -21.36
CA THR A 468 -9.28 29.13 -20.54
C THR A 468 -9.57 27.78 -19.89
N ALA A 469 -10.80 27.55 -19.40
CA ALA A 469 -11.18 26.28 -18.81
C ALA A 469 -11.15 25.11 -19.83
N ASP A 470 -11.57 25.35 -21.07
CA ASP A 470 -11.52 24.39 -22.18
C ASP A 470 -10.07 24.01 -22.52
N ALA A 471 -9.15 24.99 -22.53
CA ALA A 471 -7.73 24.75 -22.73
C ALA A 471 -7.12 23.88 -21.62
N HIS A 472 -7.51 24.11 -20.36
CA HIS A 472 -7.07 23.26 -19.24
C HIS A 472 -7.67 21.86 -19.29
N ALA A 473 -8.92 21.69 -19.73
CA ALA A 473 -9.51 20.37 -19.96
C ALA A 473 -8.72 19.56 -21.00
N ALA A 474 -8.35 20.20 -22.12
CA ALA A 474 -7.52 19.58 -23.14
C ALA A 474 -6.11 19.20 -22.63
N ALA A 475 -5.50 20.06 -21.81
CA ALA A 475 -4.20 19.79 -21.20
C ALA A 475 -4.25 18.59 -20.23
N VAL A 476 -5.31 18.48 -19.42
CA VAL A 476 -5.54 17.33 -18.53
C VAL A 476 -5.63 16.04 -19.34
N ASP A 477 -6.45 15.99 -20.39
CA ASP A 477 -6.63 14.79 -21.19
C ASP A 477 -5.31 14.39 -21.89
N ALA A 478 -4.59 15.35 -22.46
CA ALA A 478 -3.31 15.08 -23.12
C ALA A 478 -2.23 14.53 -22.16
N LEU A 479 -2.17 15.04 -20.93
CA LEU A 479 -1.27 14.52 -19.89
C LEU A 479 -1.73 13.15 -19.39
N ALA A 480 -3.04 12.97 -19.19
CA ALA A 480 -3.61 11.72 -18.72
C ALA A 480 -3.37 10.57 -19.70
N ASP A 481 -3.58 10.80 -21.00
CA ASP A 481 -3.36 9.82 -22.06
C ASP A 481 -1.88 9.46 -22.18
N ARG A 482 -0.99 10.47 -22.13
CA ARG A 482 0.46 10.26 -22.25
C ARG A 482 1.04 9.43 -21.10
N HIS A 483 0.52 9.60 -19.88
CA HIS A 483 1.11 9.02 -18.67
C HIS A 483 0.26 7.90 -18.06
N GLY A 484 -0.84 7.50 -18.70
CA GLY A 484 -1.69 6.41 -18.21
C GLY A 484 -2.42 6.76 -16.92
N HIS A 485 -3.00 7.96 -16.84
CA HIS A 485 -3.80 8.44 -15.69
C HIS A 485 -5.29 8.57 -16.02
N PRO A 486 -5.99 7.47 -16.36
CA PRO A 486 -7.35 7.51 -16.91
C PRO A 486 -8.40 8.13 -15.98
N LEU A 487 -8.15 8.15 -14.65
CA LEU A 487 -9.07 8.76 -13.68
C LEU A 487 -9.25 10.27 -13.88
N ALA A 488 -8.25 10.98 -14.41
CA ALA A 488 -8.36 12.42 -14.63
C ALA A 488 -9.44 12.77 -15.67
N GLY A 489 -9.66 11.89 -16.67
CA GLY A 489 -10.65 12.07 -17.73
C GLY A 489 -12.10 12.06 -17.24
N VAL A 490 -12.37 11.52 -16.04
CA VAL A 490 -13.70 11.58 -15.42
C VAL A 490 -14.09 13.03 -15.12
N PHE A 491 -13.15 13.85 -14.63
CA PHE A 491 -13.39 15.25 -14.31
C PHE A 491 -13.56 16.11 -15.57
N THR A 492 -12.78 15.87 -16.62
CA THR A 492 -12.93 16.61 -17.89
C THR A 492 -14.22 16.24 -18.61
N ALA A 493 -14.69 14.98 -18.52
CA ALA A 493 -16.00 14.58 -19.00
C ALA A 493 -17.15 15.27 -18.24
N GLY A 494 -17.07 15.34 -16.91
CA GLY A 494 -18.02 16.10 -16.09
C GLY A 494 -18.04 17.59 -16.42
N TYR A 495 -16.85 18.17 -16.63
CA TYR A 495 -16.69 19.55 -17.06
C TYR A 495 -17.37 19.82 -18.40
N ARG A 496 -17.21 18.95 -19.39
CA ARG A 496 -17.88 19.12 -20.69
C ARG A 496 -19.40 19.10 -20.57
N ALA A 497 -19.96 18.25 -19.71
CA ALA A 497 -21.39 18.24 -19.43
C ALA A 497 -21.87 19.53 -18.75
N MET A 498 -21.14 19.99 -17.73
CA MET A 498 -21.41 21.27 -17.06
C MET A 498 -21.28 22.45 -18.03
N ARG A 499 -20.24 22.47 -18.86
CA ARG A 499 -19.95 23.47 -19.88
C ARG A 499 -21.04 23.53 -20.95
N LEU A 500 -21.62 22.40 -21.33
CA LEU A 500 -22.77 22.31 -22.23
C LEU A 500 -23.98 23.01 -21.62
N ALA A 501 -24.30 22.71 -20.36
CA ALA A 501 -25.37 23.40 -19.62
C ALA A 501 -25.11 24.91 -19.52
N ALA A 502 -23.91 25.31 -19.10
CA ALA A 502 -23.53 26.71 -18.95
C ALA A 502 -23.53 27.50 -20.28
N GLY A 503 -23.27 26.81 -21.39
CA GLY A 503 -23.22 27.37 -22.74
C GLY A 503 -24.59 27.66 -23.38
N GLY A 504 -25.69 27.40 -22.68
CA GLY A 504 -27.04 27.68 -23.18
C GLY A 504 -27.63 26.58 -24.06
N ALA A 505 -27.09 25.35 -24.01
CA ALA A 505 -27.71 24.21 -24.68
C ALA A 505 -29.15 23.96 -24.18
N PRO A 506 -30.04 23.38 -25.00
CA PRO A 506 -31.37 22.96 -24.57
C PRO A 506 -31.30 22.06 -23.33
N VAL A 507 -32.26 22.21 -22.40
CA VAL A 507 -32.28 21.48 -21.12
C VAL A 507 -32.15 19.97 -21.34
N ALA A 508 -32.88 19.40 -22.30
CA ALA A 508 -32.82 17.96 -22.59
C ALA A 508 -31.42 17.49 -23.04
N GLU A 509 -30.71 18.32 -23.81
CA GLU A 509 -29.35 18.03 -24.27
C GLU A 509 -28.35 18.09 -23.10
N ALA A 510 -28.45 19.13 -22.26
CA ALA A 510 -27.66 19.26 -21.04
C ALA A 510 -27.90 18.11 -20.05
N GLU A 511 -29.15 17.67 -19.88
CA GLU A 511 -29.47 16.49 -19.06
C GLU A 511 -28.84 15.21 -19.62
N SER A 512 -28.89 15.01 -20.94
CA SER A 512 -28.21 13.88 -21.61
C SER A 512 -26.70 13.91 -21.35
N GLY A 513 -26.08 15.09 -21.46
CA GLY A 513 -24.67 15.28 -21.14
C GLY A 513 -24.32 14.89 -19.70
N TYR A 514 -25.11 15.31 -18.71
CA TYR A 514 -24.90 14.92 -17.32
C TYR A 514 -25.06 13.41 -17.10
N ARG A 515 -26.04 12.76 -17.72
CA ARG A 515 -26.22 11.30 -17.64
C ARG A 515 -25.03 10.55 -18.26
N ALA A 516 -24.52 11.02 -19.40
CA ALA A 516 -23.33 10.44 -20.04
C ALA A 516 -22.06 10.60 -19.18
N ALA A 517 -21.88 11.76 -18.54
CA ALA A 517 -20.78 11.97 -17.60
C ALA A 517 -20.90 11.07 -16.36
N ALA A 518 -22.11 10.94 -15.81
CA ALA A 518 -22.37 10.05 -14.67
C ALA A 518 -22.10 8.58 -14.99
N ALA A 519 -22.42 8.12 -16.20
CA ALA A 519 -22.11 6.76 -16.64
C ALA A 519 -20.60 6.47 -16.69
N ARG A 520 -19.76 7.48 -16.94
CA ARG A 520 -18.28 7.36 -16.87
C ARG A 520 -17.75 7.40 -15.44
N LEU A 521 -18.45 8.11 -14.55
CA LEU A 521 -18.11 8.19 -13.13
C LEU A 521 -18.49 6.90 -12.39
N ALA A 522 -19.57 6.24 -12.82
CA ALA A 522 -20.04 5.00 -12.23
C ALA A 522 -18.94 3.92 -12.25
N GLY A 523 -18.66 3.33 -11.08
CA GLY A 523 -17.62 2.30 -10.95
C GLY A 523 -16.19 2.84 -11.05
N SER A 524 -15.99 4.15 -10.90
CA SER A 524 -14.66 4.77 -10.92
C SER A 524 -13.88 4.64 -9.59
N GLY A 525 -14.47 4.04 -8.56
CA GLY A 525 -13.89 3.92 -7.22
C GLY A 525 -13.96 5.22 -6.41
N MET A 526 -14.82 6.18 -6.81
CA MET A 526 -14.97 7.51 -6.17
C MET A 526 -16.39 7.74 -5.61
N PRO A 527 -16.85 6.96 -4.62
CA PRO A 527 -18.22 7.06 -4.09
C PRO A 527 -18.52 8.41 -3.43
N GLY A 528 -17.51 9.14 -2.96
CA GLY A 528 -17.64 10.50 -2.40
C GLY A 528 -17.92 11.57 -3.47
N VAL A 529 -17.64 11.25 -4.75
CA VAL A 529 -18.02 12.05 -5.93
C VAL A 529 -19.35 11.54 -6.49
N GLU A 530 -19.49 10.23 -6.69
CA GLU A 530 -20.60 9.61 -7.43
C GLU A 530 -21.96 9.75 -6.73
N ARG A 531 -22.02 9.42 -5.44
CA ARG A 531 -23.30 9.21 -4.74
C ARG A 531 -24.11 10.51 -4.65
N GLY A 532 -25.26 10.52 -5.33
CA GLY A 532 -26.20 11.66 -5.37
C GLY A 532 -25.82 12.81 -6.30
N LEU A 533 -24.68 12.75 -7.00
CA LEU A 533 -24.22 13.86 -7.84
C LEU A 533 -25.08 14.05 -9.10
N LEU A 534 -25.46 12.97 -9.80
CA LEU A 534 -26.30 13.08 -10.99
C LEU A 534 -27.69 13.68 -10.66
N PRO A 535 -28.44 13.16 -9.67
CA PRO A 535 -29.68 13.80 -9.25
C PRO A 535 -29.51 15.27 -8.86
N LEU A 536 -28.44 15.61 -8.15
CA LEU A 536 -28.13 17.00 -7.79
C LEU A 536 -27.90 17.88 -9.03
N ALA A 537 -27.10 17.40 -10.01
CA ALA A 537 -26.80 18.14 -11.23
C ALA A 537 -28.09 18.42 -12.05
N LEU A 538 -28.95 17.42 -12.18
CA LEU A 538 -30.26 17.56 -12.84
C LEU A 538 -31.18 18.53 -12.09
N LEU A 539 -31.21 18.48 -10.76
CA LEU A 539 -31.96 19.43 -9.94
C LEU A 539 -31.45 20.86 -10.13
N CYS A 540 -30.14 21.07 -10.08
CA CYS A 540 -29.51 22.38 -10.30
C CYS A 540 -29.87 22.95 -11.68
N LEU A 541 -29.83 22.12 -12.73
CA LEU A 541 -30.22 22.52 -14.07
C LEU A 541 -31.70 22.96 -14.11
N ARG A 542 -32.60 22.15 -13.55
CA ARG A 542 -34.05 22.48 -13.51
C ARG A 542 -34.32 23.77 -12.75
N VAL A 543 -33.72 23.95 -11.57
CA VAL A 543 -33.85 25.19 -10.77
C VAL A 543 -33.35 26.41 -11.56
N TRP A 544 -32.24 26.28 -12.27
CA TRP A 544 -31.72 27.37 -13.09
C TRP A 544 -32.70 27.78 -14.20
N HIS A 545 -33.35 26.81 -14.85
CA HIS A 545 -34.34 27.05 -15.90
C HIS A 545 -35.77 27.30 -15.38
N GLY A 546 -36.00 27.31 -14.07
CA GLY A 546 -37.33 27.52 -13.49
C GLY A 546 -38.28 26.33 -13.70
N VAL A 547 -37.74 25.15 -13.99
CA VAL A 547 -38.48 23.90 -14.10
C VAL A 547 -38.61 23.29 -12.70
N PRO A 548 -39.79 22.77 -12.30
CA PRO A 548 -39.95 22.09 -11.02
C PRO A 548 -38.97 20.94 -10.81
N ALA A 549 -38.60 20.70 -9.55
CA ALA A 549 -37.79 19.56 -9.15
C ALA A 549 -38.50 18.24 -9.53
N PRO A 550 -37.75 17.15 -9.79
CA PRO A 550 -38.36 15.84 -9.98
C PRO A 550 -39.16 15.44 -8.74
N ALA A 551 -40.35 14.89 -8.96
CA ALA A 551 -41.28 14.49 -7.90
C ALA A 551 -41.12 13.02 -7.48
N ASP A 552 -40.09 12.31 -7.94
CA ASP A 552 -39.85 10.89 -7.65
C ASP A 552 -39.37 10.69 -6.18
N GLU A 553 -39.96 9.73 -5.46
CA GLU A 553 -39.59 9.38 -4.07
C GLU A 553 -38.32 8.55 -3.99
N ASP A 554 -38.03 7.75 -5.01
CA ASP A 554 -36.99 6.73 -4.97
C ASP A 554 -35.62 7.25 -5.43
N THR A 555 -35.52 8.55 -5.72
CA THR A 555 -34.25 9.18 -6.12
C THR A 555 -33.24 9.15 -4.98
N ASP A 556 -32.11 8.48 -5.19
CA ASP A 556 -30.97 8.53 -4.26
C ASP A 556 -30.24 9.88 -4.36
N TRP A 557 -30.65 10.83 -3.53
CA TRP A 557 -29.97 12.12 -3.36
C TRP A 557 -28.64 12.02 -2.62
N GLY A 558 -28.31 10.84 -2.08
CA GLY A 558 -27.14 10.59 -1.27
C GLY A 558 -26.95 11.65 -0.17
N PRO A 559 -25.74 12.21 -0.03
CA PRO A 559 -25.44 13.22 0.99
C PRO A 559 -26.12 14.58 0.75
N TYR A 560 -26.72 14.81 -0.42
CA TYR A 560 -27.32 16.10 -0.79
C TYR A 560 -28.83 16.19 -0.49
N ALA A 561 -29.43 15.11 0.00
CA ALA A 561 -30.85 15.04 0.35
C ALA A 561 -31.37 16.23 1.17
N PRO A 562 -30.65 16.77 2.19
CA PRO A 562 -31.16 17.88 2.99
C PRO A 562 -31.42 19.19 2.22
N TRP A 563 -30.74 19.40 1.09
CA TRP A 563 -30.90 20.59 0.25
C TRP A 563 -31.85 20.37 -0.94
N ALA A 564 -32.01 19.11 -1.37
CA ALA A 564 -32.98 18.74 -2.41
C ALA A 564 -34.41 18.64 -1.86
N ARG A 565 -34.58 18.08 -0.65
CA ARG A 565 -35.89 17.74 -0.07
C ARG A 565 -36.89 18.90 -0.01
N PRO A 566 -36.54 20.14 0.37
CA PRO A 566 -37.50 21.24 0.36
C PRO A 566 -38.10 21.51 -1.03
N LEU A 567 -37.28 21.42 -2.09
CA LEU A 567 -37.69 21.67 -3.47
C LEU A 567 -38.53 20.52 -4.03
N VAL A 568 -38.18 19.26 -3.69
CA VAL A 568 -38.98 18.08 -4.06
C VAL A 568 -40.37 18.13 -3.44
N LEU A 569 -40.48 18.49 -2.16
CA LEU A 569 -41.78 18.63 -1.48
C LEU A 569 -42.60 19.78 -2.05
N LEU A 570 -41.97 20.90 -2.43
CA LEU A 570 -42.64 21.99 -3.14
C LEU A 570 -43.19 21.54 -4.51
N ALA A 571 -42.45 20.70 -5.25
CA ALA A 571 -42.90 20.17 -6.54
C ALA A 571 -44.10 19.21 -6.42
N ARG A 572 -44.43 18.76 -5.21
CA ARG A 572 -45.60 17.93 -4.88
C ARG A 572 -46.69 18.69 -4.15
N ASP A 573 -46.62 20.02 -4.15
CA ASP A 573 -47.53 20.90 -3.43
C ASP A 573 -47.57 20.71 -1.90
N ASP A 574 -46.62 19.99 -1.29
CA ASP A 574 -46.48 19.87 0.17
C ASP A 574 -45.67 21.03 0.75
N ARG A 575 -46.29 22.21 0.80
CA ARG A 575 -45.67 23.43 1.36
C ARG A 575 -45.33 23.28 2.85
N ARG A 576 -46.13 22.55 3.63
CA ARG A 576 -45.93 22.39 5.08
C ARG A 576 -44.70 21.51 5.35
N GLY A 577 -44.60 20.37 4.68
CA GLY A 577 -43.43 19.50 4.74
C GLY A 577 -42.18 20.20 4.21
N ALA A 578 -42.29 20.95 3.10
CA ALA A 578 -41.17 21.72 2.55
C ALA A 578 -40.64 22.78 3.54
N ALA A 579 -41.52 23.52 4.22
CA ALA A 579 -41.11 24.48 5.25
C ALA A 579 -40.44 23.80 6.45
N ALA A 580 -40.95 22.65 6.89
CA ALA A 580 -40.33 21.87 7.96
C ALA A 580 -38.96 21.32 7.53
N ALA A 581 -38.81 20.87 6.28
CA ALA A 581 -37.55 20.41 5.72
C ALA A 581 -36.53 21.55 5.63
N LEU A 582 -36.92 22.73 5.12
CA LEU A 582 -36.05 23.90 5.01
C LEU A 582 -35.49 24.36 6.36
N ARG A 583 -36.33 24.35 7.41
CA ARG A 583 -35.88 24.68 8.78
C ARG A 583 -34.84 23.70 9.32
N ARG A 584 -34.88 22.43 8.88
CA ARG A 584 -33.94 21.38 9.25
C ARG A 584 -32.74 21.28 8.30
N THR A 585 -32.75 21.99 7.17
CA THR A 585 -31.63 21.99 6.23
C THR A 585 -30.38 22.55 6.92
N PRO A 586 -29.31 21.76 7.04
CA PRO A 586 -28.08 22.22 7.65
C PRO A 586 -27.39 23.26 6.75
N GLU A 587 -26.51 24.03 7.34
CA GLU A 587 -25.61 24.87 6.56
C GLU A 587 -24.77 23.98 5.61
N PRO A 588 -24.66 24.35 4.31
CA PRO A 588 -23.81 23.65 3.35
C PRO A 588 -22.40 23.33 3.88
N PRO A 589 -21.84 22.15 3.53
CA PRO A 589 -20.46 21.80 3.83
C PRO A 589 -19.47 22.78 3.16
N ARG A 590 -18.27 22.92 3.75
CA ARG A 590 -17.17 23.73 3.20
C ARG A 590 -16.49 22.97 2.06
N ASP A 591 -17.19 22.82 0.94
CA ASP A 591 -16.78 21.95 -0.16
C ASP A 591 -17.07 22.60 -1.53
N LEU A 592 -16.69 21.93 -2.63
CA LEU A 592 -16.84 22.41 -4.01
C LEU A 592 -18.30 22.73 -4.43
N LEU A 593 -19.29 22.32 -3.64
CA LEU A 593 -20.71 22.48 -3.94
C LEU A 593 -21.39 23.51 -3.02
N LEU A 594 -20.61 24.22 -2.18
CA LEU A 594 -21.07 25.24 -1.25
C LEU A 594 -22.04 26.24 -1.90
N GLU A 595 -21.64 26.86 -3.01
CA GLU A 595 -22.46 27.87 -3.71
C GLU A 595 -23.75 27.27 -4.28
N ALA A 596 -23.67 26.06 -4.86
CA ALA A 596 -24.84 25.40 -5.45
C ALA A 596 -25.88 25.07 -4.37
N LEU A 597 -25.46 24.51 -3.24
CA LEU A 597 -26.35 24.15 -2.13
C LEU A 597 -26.97 25.39 -1.48
N TRP A 598 -26.23 26.50 -1.38
CA TRP A 598 -26.80 27.77 -0.95
C TRP A 598 -27.82 28.33 -1.94
N CYS A 599 -27.61 28.18 -3.25
CA CYS A 599 -28.59 28.60 -4.27
C CYS A 599 -29.86 27.74 -4.22
N LEU A 600 -29.77 26.43 -4.00
CA LEU A 600 -30.95 25.57 -3.77
C LEU A 600 -31.71 25.99 -2.50
N THR A 601 -30.99 26.30 -1.42
CA THR A 601 -31.57 26.83 -0.19
C THR A 601 -32.28 28.17 -0.43
N ALA A 602 -31.66 29.07 -1.20
CA ALA A 602 -32.24 30.35 -1.58
C ALA A 602 -33.54 30.18 -2.37
N GLN A 603 -33.55 29.28 -3.36
CA GLN A 603 -34.74 28.99 -4.14
C GLN A 603 -35.90 28.49 -3.27
N ALA A 604 -35.63 27.53 -2.38
CA ALA A 604 -36.64 27.02 -1.45
C ALA A 604 -37.15 28.13 -0.50
N ALA A 605 -36.25 28.96 0.02
CA ALA A 605 -36.60 30.07 0.90
C ALA A 605 -37.53 31.08 0.21
N VAL A 606 -37.23 31.48 -1.03
CA VAL A 606 -38.08 32.35 -1.86
C VAL A 606 -39.45 31.71 -2.10
N SER A 607 -39.50 30.45 -2.51
CA SER A 607 -40.77 29.74 -2.75
C SER A 607 -41.64 29.58 -1.49
N LEU A 608 -41.03 29.50 -0.31
CA LEU A 608 -41.71 29.32 0.98
C LEU A 608 -41.94 30.63 1.75
N ASP A 609 -41.50 31.75 1.20
CA ASP A 609 -41.54 33.06 1.85
C ASP A 609 -40.83 33.07 3.23
N ASP A 610 -39.67 32.42 3.38
CA ASP A 610 -38.89 32.41 4.63
C ASP A 610 -37.80 33.51 4.65
N PRO A 611 -38.00 34.66 5.33
CA PRO A 611 -37.08 35.79 5.28
C PRO A 611 -35.77 35.52 6.04
N ALA A 612 -35.79 34.64 7.04
CA ALA A 612 -34.59 34.31 7.81
C ALA A 612 -33.63 33.46 6.95
N ALA A 613 -34.17 32.45 6.27
CA ALA A 613 -33.41 31.65 5.31
C ALA A 613 -32.92 32.50 4.13
N MET A 614 -33.75 33.41 3.60
CA MET A 614 -33.34 34.33 2.52
C MET A 614 -32.12 35.19 2.91
N ARG A 615 -32.19 35.86 4.08
CA ARG A 615 -31.07 36.72 4.56
C ARG A 615 -29.79 35.92 4.77
N ARG A 616 -29.91 34.69 5.30
CA ARG A 616 -28.78 33.78 5.51
C ARG A 616 -28.14 33.39 4.17
N SER A 617 -28.94 32.94 3.21
CA SER A 617 -28.46 32.58 1.86
C SER A 617 -27.85 33.78 1.13
N HIS A 618 -28.48 34.96 1.21
CA HIS A 618 -27.95 36.19 0.61
C HIS A 618 -26.56 36.52 1.15
N ARG A 619 -26.39 36.52 2.48
CA ARG A 619 -25.11 36.79 3.13
C ARG A 619 -24.03 35.78 2.71
N ALA A 620 -24.38 34.50 2.61
CA ALA A 620 -23.43 33.46 2.23
C ALA A 620 -23.01 33.55 0.76
N LEU A 621 -23.91 33.93 -0.14
CA LEU A 621 -23.66 33.99 -1.59
C LEU A 621 -23.06 35.32 -2.07
N ALA A 622 -23.26 36.42 -1.33
CA ALA A 622 -22.82 37.75 -1.74
C ALA A 622 -21.34 37.84 -2.17
N PRO A 623 -20.37 37.17 -1.51
CA PRO A 623 -18.98 37.21 -1.95
C PRO A 623 -18.73 36.58 -3.32
N ALA A 624 -19.62 35.70 -3.80
CA ALA A 624 -19.53 35.01 -5.09
C ALA A 624 -20.38 35.67 -6.18
N ALA A 625 -20.79 36.94 -6.03
CA ALA A 625 -21.74 37.58 -6.93
C ALA A 625 -21.34 37.55 -8.42
N ALA A 626 -20.04 37.51 -8.72
CA ALA A 626 -19.51 37.43 -10.09
C ALA A 626 -19.28 36.00 -10.60
N GLU A 627 -19.56 34.96 -9.80
CA GLU A 627 -19.30 33.57 -10.14
C GLU A 627 -20.57 32.82 -10.61
N LEU A 628 -20.35 31.70 -11.30
CA LEU A 628 -21.37 30.70 -11.63
C LEU A 628 -21.45 29.66 -10.49
N ALA A 629 -22.60 29.61 -9.83
CA ALA A 629 -22.82 28.72 -8.70
C ALA A 629 -22.69 27.25 -9.12
N GLY A 630 -21.84 26.51 -8.42
CA GLY A 630 -21.56 25.09 -8.66
C GLY A 630 -20.54 24.81 -9.77
N ALA A 631 -20.33 25.73 -10.72
CA ALA A 631 -19.39 25.51 -11.83
C ALA A 631 -17.94 25.38 -11.33
N GLY A 632 -17.65 25.91 -10.14
CA GLY A 632 -16.40 25.69 -9.40
C GLY A 632 -16.11 24.24 -9.02
N SER A 633 -17.10 23.34 -9.09
CA SER A 633 -16.87 21.90 -8.98
C SER A 633 -16.36 21.27 -10.27
N GLY A 634 -16.59 21.93 -11.41
CA GLY A 634 -16.43 21.36 -12.74
C GLY A 634 -17.50 20.32 -13.10
N LEU A 635 -18.48 20.01 -12.25
CA LEU A 635 -19.39 18.88 -12.47
C LEU A 635 -20.87 19.26 -12.62
N LEU A 636 -21.28 20.45 -12.18
CA LEU A 636 -22.66 20.94 -12.32
C LEU A 636 -22.71 22.46 -12.26
N THR A 637 -23.86 23.05 -12.58
CA THR A 637 -24.13 24.47 -12.33
C THR A 637 -25.61 24.74 -12.08
N VAL A 638 -25.91 25.74 -11.26
CA VAL A 638 -27.26 26.32 -11.06
C VAL A 638 -27.32 27.78 -11.58
N GLY A 639 -26.39 28.12 -12.48
CA GLY A 639 -26.32 29.41 -13.14
C GLY A 639 -25.63 30.52 -12.32
N PRO A 640 -25.72 31.77 -12.79
CA PRO A 640 -25.04 32.91 -12.15
C PRO A 640 -25.54 33.17 -10.73
N VAL A 641 -24.62 33.30 -9.77
CA VAL A 641 -24.93 33.66 -8.37
C VAL A 641 -25.71 34.97 -8.32
N ARG A 642 -25.36 35.94 -9.19
CA ARG A 642 -26.04 37.23 -9.31
C ARG A 642 -27.56 37.09 -9.46
N ARG A 643 -28.03 36.14 -10.28
CA ARG A 643 -29.46 35.92 -10.51
C ARG A 643 -30.18 35.48 -9.24
N HIS A 644 -29.52 34.67 -8.41
CA HIS A 644 -30.08 34.22 -7.12
C HIS A 644 -30.09 35.36 -6.09
N LEU A 645 -29.03 36.19 -6.05
CA LEU A 645 -28.97 37.37 -5.20
C LEU A 645 -30.05 38.40 -5.55
N ASP A 646 -30.25 38.68 -6.84
CA ASP A 646 -31.27 39.64 -7.29
C ASP A 646 -32.69 39.16 -6.94
N ARG A 647 -32.97 37.84 -7.05
CA ARG A 647 -34.24 37.25 -6.60
C ARG A 647 -34.45 37.38 -5.10
N LEU A 648 -33.41 37.09 -4.30
CA LEU A 648 -33.46 37.25 -2.85
C LEU A 648 -33.71 38.70 -2.45
N ALA A 649 -33.03 39.65 -3.10
CA ALA A 649 -33.19 41.08 -2.84
C ALA A 649 -34.59 41.59 -3.21
N ALA A 650 -35.18 41.11 -4.32
CA ALA A 650 -36.56 41.42 -4.67
C ALA A 650 -37.54 40.90 -3.59
N ALA A 651 -37.48 39.61 -3.26
CA ALA A 651 -38.38 38.98 -2.28
C ALA A 651 -38.25 39.54 -0.84
N LEU A 652 -37.12 40.14 -0.50
CA LEU A 652 -36.90 40.81 0.78
C LEU A 652 -37.36 42.28 0.79
N ARG A 653 -37.47 42.94 -0.37
CA ARG A 653 -37.95 44.33 -0.49
C ARG A 653 -39.48 44.41 -0.50
N ASP A 654 -40.15 43.37 -0.97
CA ASP A 654 -41.63 43.31 -1.03
C ASP A 654 -42.28 43.04 0.36
N ARG A 655 -41.57 43.33 1.46
CA ARG A 655 -41.93 42.97 2.84
C ARG A 655 -41.87 44.13 3.82
#